data_AF-A0A9W7CQH4-F1
#
_entry.id   AF-A0A9W7CQH4-F1
#
_cell.length_a   1.000
_cell.length_b   1.000
_cell.length_c   1.000
_cell.angle_alpha   90.00
_cell.angle_beta   90.00
_cell.angle_gamma   90.00
#
_symmetry.space_group_name_H-M   'P 1'
#
loop_
_entity.id
_entity.type
_entity.pdbx_description
1 polymer ?
#
loop_
_entity_poly.entity_id
_entity_poly.type
_entity_poly.pdbx_seq_one_letter_code
_entity_poly.pdbx_strand_id
1 'polypeptide(L)'
;MRVISWMVGGSCVLHAVAPTVSDPASSRGETRPTEESEGAFTRDPINNFRVMHPEDGAVTTNPVELRVEVGIKSIEEYKAHYGERVLCVEISGGCDRKQCTPMLDPSIVFHDLPQGNYTAKAVVTEAGDGVRAYHTTAGTTFSVVSEEVMIAHKAAVGLRREMGLLAWARQERGQWKDHVIEASRVGGGDIGYNVVNNSPGSGDNIFLMIGVKTFVVENFPFRQVIRETWASVDRLPDDVKVMFVGCTPRFSDTQSDTERKAIQDAIELEKKLFGDLLTEELECEDSYADLSNKVKQFLRFAAQSSPQTPFVMIADDDIYLRADLLANQLRNEVNPRQLYIGQVWDKLLGRSLEPVRNSSERYFIPEAMYPLNSYPPFAFGPHYVLSMDCARFIGNNYKKLRGLNAIDDVSVALWLLAMQVHAVHTPAFSSLRIGVCSGGLLSLADVSPFGIRSIHSNVIAKRDLCYGFDRIAWQKSDQLDRSVHIPRWDIRIEVHDLYTFKFLKVTSTIQMLDIENAIISVSYNPSAEPFTSYTRRICSQVLTYVQEIKSHSFICDELALELKVQLQQQFRRLTTSSSVNLAFLELWRYNLFDADPDMTPLIVAYSHYAEYSSVVLECLLVGVYKHHRRPILVMPEWHLREYSENAPDVFIFSILDYDCLTGITPNCQQAIALRIRNYAYGPRPTAIMMLVGEPASTQGLDERVILLSTVSGVTHKRHVYLNVASTSFGERLGHSPKALLSPAAVSMGPQAFDDRRFCAYLYARCDRPQREYMFDVLNAMEPVDALGVCAGSSRLPDSSYSTSRYSDWYNDDAVANFERYKFVIAFENSGVSGYVTEKLVNPFLAGSIPIYLGNSTTVSQLFNPKSFIDCGHFSKLRDCAKYVVKVHQSPELYAQMLHETPIRDVTAFNEAFSWYPSVPSQILANKIAKLLQRTSP
;
A
#
# COMPACT_ATOMS: atom_id res chain seq x y z
N MET A 1 51.79 -13.15 41.56
CA MET A 1 52.80 -12.53 40.66
C MET A 1 52.37 -12.79 39.21
N ARG A 2 52.23 -11.72 38.40
CA ARG A 2 52.39 -11.55 36.92
C ARG A 2 52.00 -12.72 35.97
N VAL A 3 50.92 -12.67 35.16
CA VAL A 3 50.59 -11.96 33.87
C VAL A 3 51.26 -12.57 32.61
N ILE A 4 50.48 -12.62 31.48
CA ILE A 4 50.84 -12.75 30.01
C ILE A 4 50.66 -14.19 29.43
N SER A 5 49.97 -14.55 28.31
CA SER A 5 49.37 -13.85 27.14
C SER A 5 48.53 -14.76 26.17
N TRP A 6 47.42 -14.20 25.63
CA TRP A 6 46.84 -14.12 24.25
C TRP A 6 46.55 -15.30 23.27
N MET A 7 45.33 -15.19 22.66
CA MET A 7 44.82 -15.43 21.27
C MET A 7 45.14 -16.75 20.53
N VAL A 8 44.20 -17.39 19.79
CA VAL A 8 43.64 -17.11 18.44
C VAL A 8 42.30 -17.92 18.33
N GLY A 9 41.15 -17.45 17.85
CA GLY A 9 40.86 -16.85 16.53
C GLY A 9 40.53 -17.92 15.48
N GLY A 10 39.39 -18.62 15.61
CA GLY A 10 38.96 -19.62 14.62
C GLY A 10 38.35 -18.96 13.38
N SER A 11 39.15 -18.74 12.35
CA SER A 11 38.72 -18.22 11.04
C SER A 11 37.81 -19.21 10.30
N CYS A 12 36.74 -18.71 9.69
CA CYS A 12 36.02 -19.40 8.62
C CYS A 12 36.94 -19.50 7.39
N VAL A 13 37.36 -20.71 7.03
CA VAL A 13 38.15 -20.97 5.82
C VAL A 13 37.22 -21.44 4.70
N LEU A 14 37.29 -20.77 3.55
CA LEU A 14 36.68 -21.17 2.29
C LEU A 14 37.23 -22.53 1.83
N HIS A 15 36.39 -23.56 1.83
CA HIS A 15 36.66 -24.79 1.08
C HIS A 15 35.88 -24.79 -0.24
N ALA A 16 36.62 -24.65 -1.34
CA ALA A 16 36.13 -24.98 -2.68
C ALA A 16 36.21 -26.50 -2.88
N VAL A 17 35.10 -27.13 -3.24
CA VAL A 17 35.07 -28.52 -3.75
C VAL A 17 34.21 -28.58 -5.00
N ALA A 18 34.80 -29.11 -6.07
CA ALA A 18 34.24 -29.28 -7.41
C ALA A 18 33.17 -30.40 -7.47
N PRO A 19 32.25 -30.38 -8.46
CA PRO A 19 31.22 -31.41 -8.59
C PRO A 19 31.79 -32.65 -9.29
N THR A 20 31.53 -33.83 -8.75
CA THR A 20 31.69 -35.10 -9.48
C THR A 20 30.35 -35.77 -9.66
N VAL A 21 30.10 -36.16 -10.91
CA VAL A 21 28.95 -36.89 -11.41
C VAL A 21 29.14 -38.39 -11.13
N SER A 22 28.12 -39.08 -10.63
CA SER A 22 27.95 -40.52 -10.90
C SER A 22 26.47 -40.92 -10.86
N ASP A 23 26.11 -41.71 -11.86
CA ASP A 23 24.79 -42.18 -12.29
C ASP A 23 24.26 -43.37 -11.46
N PRO A 24 22.98 -43.79 -11.65
CA PRO A 24 22.18 -44.53 -10.68
C PRO A 24 22.23 -46.06 -10.85
N ALA A 25 21.96 -46.79 -9.76
CA ALA A 25 21.50 -48.18 -9.84
C ALA A 25 20.51 -48.52 -8.72
N SER A 26 19.48 -49.23 -9.15
CA SER A 26 18.28 -49.70 -8.47
C SER A 26 18.50 -50.59 -7.24
N SER A 27 17.55 -50.58 -6.31
CA SER A 27 16.83 -51.81 -5.94
C SER A 27 15.52 -51.52 -5.20
N ARG A 28 14.50 -52.28 -5.59
CA ARG A 28 13.14 -52.34 -5.02
C ARG A 28 13.15 -53.02 -3.66
N GLY A 29 12.30 -52.56 -2.76
CA GLY A 29 11.98 -53.22 -1.50
C GLY A 29 10.72 -52.62 -0.89
N GLU A 30 9.56 -52.93 -1.48
CA GLU A 30 8.24 -52.67 -0.87
C GLU A 30 8.08 -53.54 0.37
N THR A 31 7.89 -52.92 1.53
CA THR A 31 7.23 -53.55 2.68
C THR A 31 6.13 -52.61 3.16
N ARG A 32 4.88 -53.08 3.07
CA ARG A 32 3.70 -52.45 3.69
C ARG A 32 3.84 -52.50 5.21
N PRO A 33 3.51 -51.44 5.95
CA PRO A 33 3.14 -51.55 7.35
C PRO A 33 1.64 -51.84 7.47
N THR A 34 1.36 -52.86 8.25
CA THR A 34 0.07 -53.29 8.78
C THR A 34 -0.55 -52.23 9.70
N GLU A 35 -1.85 -52.03 9.56
CA GLU A 35 -2.72 -51.40 10.57
C GLU A 35 -2.69 -52.26 11.85
N GLU A 36 -2.32 -51.67 12.99
CA GLU A 36 -2.95 -51.84 14.31
C GLU A 36 -2.13 -51.15 15.40
N SER A 37 -2.60 -49.99 15.88
CA SER A 37 -2.74 -49.61 17.30
C SER A 37 -3.04 -48.11 17.41
N GLU A 38 -4.33 -47.78 17.37
CA GLU A 38 -4.83 -46.48 17.82
C GLU A 38 -4.60 -46.35 19.34
N GLY A 39 -3.53 -45.66 19.71
CA GLY A 39 -3.26 -45.20 21.07
C GLY A 39 -3.31 -43.69 21.15
N ALA A 40 -4.37 -43.15 21.75
CA ALA A 40 -4.52 -41.79 22.27
C ALA A 40 -3.75 -40.65 21.55
N PHE A 41 -4.37 -40.07 20.50
CA PHE A 41 -3.95 -38.76 19.97
C PHE A 41 -4.20 -37.66 21.02
N THR A 42 -3.20 -37.35 21.84
CA THR A 42 -3.10 -36.01 22.43
C THR A 42 -2.88 -35.04 21.27
N ARG A 43 -3.86 -34.18 20.99
CA ARG A 43 -3.73 -33.15 19.94
C ARG A 43 -2.52 -32.28 20.27
N ASP A 44 -1.72 -31.98 19.25
CA ASP A 44 -0.58 -31.07 19.40
C ASP A 44 -1.04 -29.73 20.03
N PRO A 45 -0.46 -29.34 21.19
CA PRO A 45 -0.83 -28.09 21.86
C PRO A 45 -0.33 -26.84 21.12
N ILE A 46 0.64 -26.95 20.20
CA ILE A 46 1.09 -25.84 19.35
C ILE A 46 0.11 -25.64 18.18
N ASN A 47 -0.37 -24.42 17.97
CA ASN A 47 -1.26 -24.04 16.86
C ASN A 47 -0.66 -23.00 15.89
N ASN A 48 0.45 -22.37 16.27
CA ASN A 48 1.18 -21.42 15.44
C ASN A 48 2.68 -21.50 15.78
N PHE A 49 3.56 -21.50 14.78
CA PHE A 49 5.01 -21.57 14.99
C PHE A 49 5.75 -20.83 13.88
N ARG A 50 6.35 -19.67 14.18
CA ARG A 50 7.09 -18.85 13.20
C ARG A 50 8.19 -18.00 13.84
N VAL A 51 9.22 -17.66 13.07
CA VAL A 51 10.17 -16.61 13.44
C VAL A 51 9.49 -15.25 13.26
N MET A 52 9.49 -14.44 14.32
CA MET A 52 8.87 -13.10 14.38
C MET A 52 9.89 -11.97 14.17
N HIS A 53 11.15 -12.21 14.52
CA HIS A 53 12.21 -11.24 14.37
C HIS A 53 13.55 -11.98 14.18
N PRO A 54 14.45 -11.51 13.30
CA PRO A 54 14.20 -10.58 12.19
C PRO A 54 13.09 -11.10 11.26
N GLU A 55 12.38 -10.19 10.58
CA GLU A 55 11.41 -10.57 9.53
C GLU A 55 12.15 -10.99 8.26
N ASP A 56 11.48 -11.71 7.37
CA ASP A 56 12.08 -12.14 6.11
C ASP A 56 12.48 -10.91 5.27
N GLY A 57 13.76 -10.81 4.91
CA GLY A 57 14.37 -9.65 4.26
C GLY A 57 14.82 -8.52 5.20
N ALA A 58 14.71 -8.66 6.53
CA ALA A 58 15.04 -7.57 7.45
C ALA A 58 16.54 -7.27 7.52
N VAL A 59 16.89 -5.99 7.63
CA VAL A 59 18.25 -5.50 7.85
C VAL A 59 18.42 -5.16 9.33
N THR A 60 19.40 -5.78 9.99
CA THR A 60 19.66 -5.67 11.44
C THR A 60 21.14 -5.44 11.72
N THR A 61 21.48 -5.00 12.93
CA THR A 61 22.87 -4.90 13.41
C THR A 61 23.17 -6.00 14.43
N ASN A 62 24.45 -6.21 14.76
CA ASN A 62 24.79 -7.04 15.91
C ASN A 62 24.43 -6.34 17.24
N PRO A 63 24.07 -7.10 18.28
CA PRO A 63 23.75 -8.54 18.25
C PRO A 63 22.38 -8.81 17.63
N VAL A 64 22.24 -9.94 16.92
CA VAL A 64 20.97 -10.31 16.30
C VAL A 64 20.12 -11.10 17.27
N GLU A 65 19.01 -10.50 17.69
CA GLU A 65 18.00 -11.17 18.49
C GLU A 65 16.99 -11.90 17.59
N LEU A 66 16.89 -13.22 17.71
CA LEU A 66 15.91 -14.03 16.99
C LEU A 66 14.74 -14.41 17.88
N ARG A 67 13.55 -13.88 17.58
CA ARG A 67 12.33 -14.15 18.34
C ARG A 67 11.43 -15.11 17.59
N VAL A 68 10.90 -16.11 18.29
CA VAL A 68 10.01 -17.13 17.72
C VAL A 68 8.65 -17.07 18.43
N GLU A 69 7.58 -16.98 17.66
CA GLU A 69 6.21 -17.12 18.17
C GLU A 69 5.83 -18.59 18.22
N VAL A 70 5.37 -19.03 19.40
CA VAL A 70 4.77 -20.34 19.62
C VAL A 70 3.34 -20.12 20.14
N GLY A 71 2.36 -20.19 19.25
CA GLY A 71 0.95 -20.16 19.64
C GLY A 71 0.58 -21.49 20.26
N ILE A 72 -0.01 -21.46 21.46
CA ILE A 72 -0.39 -22.65 22.23
C ILE A 72 -1.86 -22.61 22.62
N LYS A 73 -2.49 -23.78 22.73
CA LYS A 73 -3.90 -23.92 23.14
C LYS A 73 -4.09 -23.83 24.66
N SER A 74 -3.23 -24.50 25.42
CA SER A 74 -3.19 -24.49 26.89
C SER A 74 -1.74 -24.62 27.34
N ILE A 75 -1.40 -23.91 28.42
CA ILE A 75 -0.05 -23.93 28.99
C ILE A 75 0.24 -25.24 29.73
N GLU A 76 -0.78 -25.87 30.35
CA GLU A 76 -0.64 -27.15 31.03
C GLU A 76 -0.36 -28.29 30.01
N GLU A 77 -1.13 -28.32 28.92
CA GLU A 77 -0.94 -29.31 27.84
C GLU A 77 0.40 -29.13 27.13
N TYR A 78 0.78 -27.87 26.87
CA TYR A 78 2.07 -27.55 26.27
C TYR A 78 3.25 -27.98 27.15
N LYS A 79 3.20 -27.72 28.46
CA LYS A 79 4.25 -28.15 29.40
C LYS A 79 4.34 -29.67 29.52
N ALA A 80 3.20 -30.36 29.56
CA ALA A 80 3.17 -31.82 29.60
C ALA A 80 3.76 -32.47 28.33
N HIS A 81 3.59 -31.82 27.16
CA HIS A 81 4.01 -32.38 25.88
C HIS A 81 5.43 -31.94 25.47
N TYR A 82 5.83 -30.69 25.73
CA TYR A 82 7.09 -30.09 25.26
C TYR A 82 8.05 -29.66 26.39
N GLY A 83 7.73 -29.94 27.67
CA GLY A 83 8.49 -29.43 28.83
C GLY A 83 9.98 -29.79 28.88
N GLU A 84 10.37 -30.94 28.32
CA GLU A 84 11.77 -31.43 28.26
C GLU A 84 12.42 -31.20 26.88
N ARG A 85 11.78 -30.45 25.97
CA ARG A 85 12.26 -30.17 24.61
C ARG A 85 12.93 -28.79 24.52
N VAL A 86 13.70 -28.57 23.46
CA VAL A 86 14.45 -27.32 23.23
C VAL A 86 14.01 -26.64 21.92
N LEU A 87 14.03 -25.31 21.93
CA LEU A 87 13.88 -24.47 20.76
C LEU A 87 15.29 -24.14 20.23
N CYS A 88 15.60 -24.60 19.04
CA CYS A 88 16.85 -24.28 18.35
C CYS A 88 16.58 -23.29 17.23
N VAL A 89 17.44 -22.29 17.08
CA VAL A 89 17.52 -21.47 15.87
C VAL A 89 18.80 -21.84 15.13
N GLU A 90 18.64 -22.22 13.87
CA GLU A 90 19.72 -22.52 12.94
C GLU A 90 19.85 -21.35 11.98
N ILE A 91 21.00 -20.67 12.02
CA ILE A 91 21.40 -19.63 11.11
C ILE A 91 22.32 -20.23 10.05
N SER A 92 21.99 -19.99 8.79
CA SER A 92 22.80 -20.35 7.62
C SER A 92 23.02 -19.13 6.73
N GLY A 93 24.24 -18.92 6.23
CA GLY A 93 24.55 -17.78 5.34
C GLY A 93 25.82 -17.03 5.72
N GLY A 94 26.98 -17.56 5.32
CA GLY A 94 28.31 -16.99 5.60
C GLY A 94 28.99 -17.58 6.84
N CYS A 95 28.22 -17.97 7.87
CA CYS A 95 28.70 -18.76 9.01
C CYS A 95 27.53 -19.55 9.59
N ASP A 96 27.55 -20.88 9.47
CA ASP A 96 26.48 -21.72 10.00
C ASP A 96 26.58 -21.79 11.52
N ARG A 97 25.54 -21.33 12.21
CA ARG A 97 25.47 -21.26 13.66
C ARG A 97 24.15 -21.85 14.13
N LYS A 98 24.21 -22.73 15.11
CA LYS A 98 23.02 -23.26 15.78
C LYS A 98 23.10 -22.92 17.25
N GLN A 99 22.03 -22.35 17.77
CA GLN A 99 21.91 -22.10 19.19
C GLN A 99 20.54 -22.55 19.66
N CYS A 100 20.52 -23.26 20.78
CA CYS A 100 19.32 -23.82 21.35
C CYS A 100 19.11 -23.25 22.73
N THR A 101 17.86 -23.02 23.07
CA THR A 101 17.41 -22.58 24.38
C THR A 101 16.24 -23.47 24.81
N PRO A 102 15.96 -23.64 26.11
CA PRO A 102 14.74 -24.32 26.55
C PRO A 102 13.51 -23.75 25.85
N MET A 103 12.50 -24.57 25.55
CA MET A 103 11.26 -24.17 24.82
C MET A 103 10.47 -22.99 25.45
N LEU A 104 10.88 -22.50 26.63
CA LEU A 104 10.28 -21.38 27.36
C LEU A 104 10.98 -20.04 27.08
N ASP A 105 12.11 -20.04 26.37
CA ASP A 105 12.84 -18.84 25.98
C ASP A 105 12.67 -18.62 24.47
N PRO A 106 11.76 -17.73 24.04
CA PRO A 106 11.47 -17.54 22.62
C PRO A 106 12.53 -16.69 21.90
N SER A 107 13.54 -16.19 22.61
CA SER A 107 14.54 -15.29 22.06
C SER A 107 15.92 -15.93 22.09
N ILE A 108 16.59 -15.99 20.94
CA ILE A 108 17.94 -16.53 20.80
C ILE A 108 18.82 -15.43 20.23
N VAL A 109 19.84 -15.01 20.98
CA VAL A 109 20.72 -13.92 20.57
C VAL A 109 22.02 -14.47 20.00
N PHE A 110 22.34 -14.04 18.78
CA PHE A 110 23.61 -14.32 18.13
C PHE A 110 24.48 -13.07 18.16
N HIS A 111 25.59 -13.18 18.87
CA HIS A 111 26.61 -12.13 18.93
C HIS A 111 27.62 -12.32 17.80
N ASP A 112 28.15 -11.21 17.30
CA ASP A 112 29.26 -11.17 16.35
C ASP A 112 29.02 -11.96 15.05
N LEU A 113 27.78 -11.93 14.52
CA LEU A 113 27.53 -12.42 13.16
C LEU A 113 28.25 -11.48 12.18
N PRO A 114 29.15 -11.99 11.31
CA PRO A 114 29.76 -11.16 10.28
C PRO A 114 28.70 -10.40 9.47
N GLN A 115 29.04 -9.24 8.92
CA GLN A 115 28.10 -8.57 8.02
C GLN A 115 27.81 -9.47 6.80
N GLY A 116 26.54 -9.62 6.43
CA GLY A 116 26.14 -10.57 5.40
C GLY A 116 24.68 -10.99 5.50
N ASN A 117 24.25 -11.84 4.57
CA ASN A 117 22.89 -12.35 4.51
C ASN A 117 22.82 -13.72 5.18
N TYR A 118 21.86 -13.85 6.07
CA TYR A 118 21.60 -15.02 6.88
C TYR A 118 20.18 -15.50 6.63
N THR A 119 19.94 -16.77 6.90
CA THR A 119 18.63 -17.40 6.94
C THR A 119 18.52 -18.11 8.26
N ALA A 120 17.54 -17.74 9.08
CA ALA A 120 17.20 -18.42 10.31
C ALA A 120 16.07 -19.41 10.11
N LYS A 121 16.17 -20.56 10.77
CA LYS A 121 15.07 -21.52 10.94
C LYS A 121 14.94 -21.87 12.40
N ALA A 122 13.72 -21.79 12.93
CA ALA A 122 13.44 -22.26 14.28
C ALA A 122 12.95 -23.71 14.22
N VAL A 123 13.48 -24.53 15.14
CA VAL A 123 13.24 -25.98 15.21
C VAL A 123 12.97 -26.36 16.65
N VAL A 124 11.87 -27.10 16.89
CA VAL A 124 11.59 -27.75 18.16
C VAL A 124 12.16 -29.16 18.13
N THR A 125 13.06 -29.51 19.04
CA THR A 125 13.75 -30.82 19.07
C THR A 125 13.97 -31.33 20.50
N GLU A 126 14.40 -32.58 20.66
CA GLU A 126 14.76 -33.12 21.98
C GLU A 126 16.07 -32.51 22.52
N ALA A 127 16.22 -32.49 23.84
CA ALA A 127 17.46 -32.07 24.47
C ALA A 127 18.61 -33.05 24.11
N GLY A 128 19.47 -32.67 23.15
CA GLY A 128 20.59 -33.49 22.64
C GLY A 128 21.00 -33.11 21.21
N ASP A 129 21.68 -34.03 20.52
CA ASP A 129 22.11 -33.97 19.11
C ASP A 129 20.95 -33.92 18.10
N GLY A 130 19.70 -33.98 18.59
CA GLY A 130 18.56 -33.36 17.91
C GLY A 130 18.10 -34.03 16.62
N VAL A 131 18.24 -35.36 16.52
CA VAL A 131 17.97 -36.15 15.30
C VAL A 131 16.49 -36.06 14.84
N ARG A 132 15.54 -35.75 15.73
CA ARG A 132 14.11 -35.67 15.41
C ARG A 132 13.54 -34.27 15.64
N ALA A 133 13.18 -33.57 14.56
CA ALA A 133 12.47 -32.29 14.60
C ALA A 133 10.95 -32.52 14.76
N TYR A 134 10.34 -31.86 15.74
CA TYR A 134 8.90 -31.90 16.00
C TYR A 134 8.15 -30.80 15.24
N HIS A 135 8.76 -29.61 15.14
CA HIS A 135 8.25 -28.46 14.39
C HIS A 135 9.42 -27.70 13.78
N THR A 136 9.26 -27.21 12.56
CA THR A 136 10.29 -26.46 11.83
C THR A 136 9.62 -25.30 11.10
N THR A 137 10.14 -24.08 11.27
CA THR A 137 9.66 -22.91 10.52
C THR A 137 10.20 -22.91 9.11
N ALA A 138 9.55 -22.18 8.21
CA ALA A 138 10.20 -21.76 6.96
C ALA A 138 11.48 -20.96 7.28
N GLY A 139 12.40 -20.90 6.32
CA GLY A 139 13.60 -20.08 6.44
C GLY A 139 13.24 -18.59 6.39
N THR A 140 13.72 -17.82 7.35
CA THR A 140 13.54 -16.38 7.47
C THR A 140 14.87 -15.71 7.18
N THR A 141 14.97 -15.02 6.05
CA THR A 141 16.17 -14.35 5.59
C THR A 141 16.34 -12.99 6.26
N PHE A 142 17.57 -12.58 6.57
CA PHE A 142 17.87 -11.27 7.14
C PHE A 142 19.33 -10.91 6.90
N SER A 143 19.66 -9.62 6.94
CA SER A 143 21.00 -9.12 6.67
C SER A 143 21.57 -8.46 7.92
N VAL A 144 22.79 -8.82 8.31
CA VAL A 144 23.53 -8.14 9.37
C VAL A 144 24.41 -7.07 8.73
N VAL A 145 24.26 -5.82 9.16
CA VAL A 145 25.00 -4.65 8.66
C VAL A 145 25.67 -3.90 9.81
N SER A 146 26.64 -3.01 9.51
CA SER A 146 27.17 -2.11 10.55
C SER A 146 26.12 -1.11 11.01
N GLU A 147 26.29 -0.59 12.22
CA GLU A 147 25.47 0.49 12.77
C GLU A 147 25.36 1.67 11.80
N GLU A 148 26.50 2.07 11.24
CA GLU A 148 26.67 3.12 10.23
C GLU A 148 25.79 2.95 8.97
N VAL A 149 25.57 1.71 8.54
CA VAL A 149 24.74 1.37 7.38
C VAL A 149 23.26 1.42 7.72
N MET A 150 22.92 1.04 8.95
CA MET A 150 21.56 1.14 9.47
C MET A 150 21.10 2.61 9.60
N ILE A 151 22.03 3.57 9.85
CA ILE A 151 21.76 5.02 9.84
C ILE A 151 21.15 5.44 8.53
N ALA A 152 21.89 5.09 7.50
CA ALA A 152 21.81 5.72 6.23
C ALA A 152 20.56 5.17 5.50
N HIS A 153 20.15 3.94 5.83
CA HIS A 153 18.91 3.30 5.39
C HIS A 153 17.67 4.07 5.84
N LYS A 154 17.77 4.73 6.98
CA LYS A 154 16.67 5.52 7.56
C LYS A 154 16.66 6.98 7.05
N ALA A 155 17.75 7.47 6.46
CA ALA A 155 17.86 8.82 5.88
C ALA A 155 17.26 8.91 4.46
N ALA A 156 17.29 7.81 3.71
CA ALA A 156 16.82 7.63 2.34
C ALA A 156 15.31 7.79 2.07
N VAL A 157 14.47 7.83 3.11
CA VAL A 157 13.01 7.63 2.99
C VAL A 157 12.23 8.94 2.70
N GLY A 158 12.88 10.00 2.23
CA GLY A 158 12.19 11.24 1.85
C GLY A 158 11.40 11.92 2.98
N LEU A 159 11.91 11.90 4.21
CA LEU A 159 11.37 12.69 5.31
C LEU A 159 11.55 14.19 5.01
N ARG A 160 10.46 14.97 5.01
CA ARG A 160 10.50 16.44 5.02
C ARG A 160 11.52 16.84 6.09
N ARG A 161 12.58 17.60 5.74
CA ARG A 161 13.62 17.96 6.71
C ARG A 161 12.98 18.71 7.87
N GLU A 162 12.81 18.01 8.99
CA GLU A 162 12.11 18.56 10.13
C GLU A 162 12.87 19.77 10.67
N MET A 163 12.13 20.84 10.95
CA MET A 163 12.71 22.06 11.45
C MET A 163 13.00 21.92 12.94
N GLY A 164 14.26 22.05 13.34
CA GLY A 164 14.64 22.06 14.76
C GLY A 164 14.22 23.35 15.46
N LEU A 165 14.14 23.30 16.80
CA LEU A 165 13.67 24.39 17.67
C LEU A 165 14.32 25.76 17.35
N LEU A 166 15.65 25.81 17.20
CA LEU A 166 16.37 27.06 16.92
C LEU A 166 16.08 27.63 15.54
N ALA A 167 15.90 26.77 14.54
CA ALA A 167 15.57 27.21 13.17
C ALA A 167 14.14 27.78 13.13
N TRP A 168 13.21 27.10 13.80
CA TRP A 168 11.84 27.56 13.97
C TRP A 168 11.77 28.90 14.70
N ALA A 169 12.44 29.03 15.85
CA ALA A 169 12.42 30.28 16.63
C ALA A 169 13.00 31.48 15.86
N ARG A 170 13.99 31.27 14.98
CA ARG A 170 14.51 32.33 14.10
C ARG A 170 13.49 32.77 13.06
N GLN A 171 12.75 31.82 12.48
CA GLN A 171 11.71 32.10 11.50
C GLN A 171 10.55 32.89 12.12
N GLU A 172 10.05 32.46 13.28
CA GLU A 172 8.96 33.12 14.00
C GLU A 172 9.34 34.57 14.40
N ARG A 173 10.59 34.77 14.87
CA ARG A 173 11.12 36.11 15.18
C ARG A 173 11.28 36.99 13.93
N GLY A 174 11.48 36.39 12.76
CA GLY A 174 11.57 37.08 11.47
C GLY A 174 10.21 37.61 11.01
N GLN A 175 9.17 36.77 11.04
CA GLN A 175 7.80 37.14 10.67
C GLN A 175 7.25 38.27 11.58
N TRP A 176 7.65 38.30 12.84
CA TRP A 176 7.32 39.40 13.77
C TRP A 176 7.87 40.76 13.32
N LYS A 177 9.06 40.83 12.71
CA LYS A 177 9.62 42.10 12.20
C LYS A 177 8.85 42.63 10.99
N ASP A 178 8.37 41.74 10.12
CA ASP A 178 7.60 42.14 8.93
C ASP A 178 6.20 42.62 9.30
N HIS A 179 5.53 41.99 10.27
CA HIS A 179 4.24 42.45 10.80
C HIS A 179 4.33 43.80 11.54
N VAL A 180 5.43 44.09 12.24
CA VAL A 180 5.65 45.39 12.92
C VAL A 180 5.95 46.51 11.91
N ILE A 181 6.58 46.21 10.77
CA ILE A 181 6.83 47.19 9.70
C ILE A 181 5.53 47.54 8.95
N GLU A 182 4.63 46.57 8.75
CA GLU A 182 3.29 46.82 8.17
C GLU A 182 2.37 47.60 9.13
N ALA A 183 2.39 47.28 10.43
CA ALA A 183 1.64 48.02 11.46
C ALA A 183 2.12 49.48 11.63
N SER A 184 3.39 49.76 11.33
CA SER A 184 3.94 51.12 11.39
C SER A 184 3.54 52.01 10.21
N ARG A 185 2.93 51.45 9.15
CA ARG A 185 2.42 52.20 7.98
C ARG A 185 0.94 52.56 8.10
N VAL A 186 0.19 51.92 8.99
CA VAL A 186 -1.21 52.22 9.27
C VAL A 186 -1.26 52.88 10.64
N GLY A 187 -1.33 54.21 10.64
CA GLY A 187 -1.17 55.02 11.85
C GLY A 187 -2.04 54.59 13.02
N GLY A 188 -1.41 54.48 14.19
CA GLY A 188 -2.02 54.72 15.50
C GLY A 188 -3.26 53.91 15.83
N GLY A 189 -3.09 52.60 16.01
CA GLY A 189 -4.04 51.75 16.70
C GLY A 189 -3.27 50.66 17.43
N ASP A 190 -3.52 50.52 18.73
CA ASP A 190 -2.96 49.48 19.56
C ASP A 190 -3.45 48.12 19.02
N ILE A 191 -2.68 47.51 18.11
CA ILE A 191 -2.93 46.14 17.63
C ILE A 191 -2.42 45.22 18.73
N GLY A 192 -3.21 45.15 19.80
CA GLY A 192 -3.19 44.00 20.68
C GLY A 192 -3.40 42.78 19.80
N TYR A 193 -2.35 41.98 19.63
CA TYR A 193 -2.52 40.60 19.27
C TYR A 193 -3.66 40.08 20.15
N ASN A 194 -4.67 39.46 19.54
CA ASN A 194 -5.42 38.43 20.24
C ASN A 194 -4.38 37.37 20.62
N VAL A 195 -3.67 37.63 21.71
CA VAL A 195 -3.31 36.61 22.66
C VAL A 195 -4.63 35.87 22.80
N VAL A 196 -4.70 34.67 22.24
CA VAL A 196 -5.60 33.68 22.78
C VAL A 196 -5.12 33.58 24.22
N ASN A 197 -5.69 34.45 25.04
CA ASN A 197 -5.75 34.32 26.46
C ASN A 197 -6.59 33.05 26.62
N ASN A 198 -5.93 31.91 26.45
CA ASN A 198 -6.01 30.91 27.48
C ASN A 198 -5.38 31.55 28.73
N SER A 199 -6.08 32.55 29.27
CA SER A 199 -6.33 32.58 30.70
C SER A 199 -6.52 31.12 31.13
N PRO A 200 -6.01 30.67 32.28
CA PRO A 200 -6.39 29.36 32.80
C PRO A 200 -7.91 29.38 32.91
N GLY A 201 -8.59 28.85 31.88
CA GLY A 201 -10.02 28.82 31.75
C GLY A 201 -10.49 27.97 32.91
N SER A 202 -10.99 28.66 33.93
CA SER A 202 -11.94 28.21 34.94
C SER A 202 -11.99 26.71 35.24
N GLY A 203 -10.87 26.01 35.46
CA GLY A 203 -10.88 24.62 35.95
C GLY A 203 -11.96 23.74 35.31
N ASP A 204 -12.18 23.89 34.00
CA ASP A 204 -13.22 23.15 33.29
C ASP A 204 -12.90 21.66 33.38
N ASN A 205 -13.95 20.86 33.45
CA ASN A 205 -13.92 19.48 33.90
C ASN A 205 -13.14 18.55 32.92
N ILE A 206 -11.81 18.61 32.95
CA ILE A 206 -10.92 17.79 32.11
C ILE A 206 -11.18 16.32 32.41
N PHE A 207 -11.60 15.56 31.40
CA PHE A 207 -11.87 14.13 31.48
C PHE A 207 -10.60 13.28 31.33
N LEU A 208 -9.69 13.65 30.45
CA LEU A 208 -8.44 12.92 30.22
C LEU A 208 -7.27 13.90 30.07
N MET A 209 -6.24 13.72 30.89
CA MET A 209 -4.97 14.44 30.75
C MET A 209 -3.91 13.52 30.15
N ILE A 210 -3.29 13.93 29.04
CA ILE A 210 -2.27 13.16 28.32
C ILE A 210 -0.91 13.84 28.49
N GLY A 211 0.04 13.16 29.14
CA GLY A 211 1.43 13.59 29.27
C GLY A 211 2.30 12.93 28.20
N VAL A 212 2.79 13.72 27.25
CA VAL A 212 3.69 13.27 26.18
C VAL A 212 5.14 13.51 26.61
N LYS A 213 5.84 12.45 27.00
CA LYS A 213 7.28 12.48 27.33
C LYS A 213 8.08 12.91 26.11
N THR A 214 8.95 13.90 26.28
CA THR A 214 9.74 14.43 25.17
C THR A 214 11.07 15.01 25.66
N PHE A 215 12.06 15.05 24.78
CA PHE A 215 13.27 15.85 24.97
C PHE A 215 13.03 17.27 24.46
N VAL A 216 13.29 18.27 25.29
CA VAL A 216 12.91 19.67 25.06
C VAL A 216 13.58 20.21 23.80
N VAL A 217 14.85 19.91 23.55
CA VAL A 217 15.57 20.50 22.40
C VAL A 217 15.48 19.59 21.17
N GLU A 218 15.80 18.31 21.34
CA GLU A 218 16.00 17.34 20.27
C GLU A 218 14.69 16.96 19.59
N ASN A 219 13.61 16.80 20.36
CA ASN A 219 12.34 16.24 19.87
C ASN A 219 11.29 17.32 19.59
N PHE A 220 11.70 18.58 19.42
CA PHE A 220 10.80 19.64 18.94
C PHE A 220 10.00 19.25 17.67
N PRO A 221 10.59 18.58 16.65
CA PRO A 221 9.83 18.08 15.50
C PRO A 221 8.63 17.21 15.86
N PHE A 222 8.80 16.25 16.77
CA PHE A 222 7.72 15.37 17.19
C PHE A 222 6.59 16.15 17.85
N ARG A 223 6.92 17.12 18.71
CA ARG A 223 5.92 18.00 19.32
C ARG A 223 5.11 18.78 18.28
N GLN A 224 5.79 19.34 17.27
CA GLN A 224 5.10 20.05 16.19
C GLN A 224 4.17 19.13 15.40
N VAL A 225 4.63 17.94 15.03
CA VAL A 225 3.80 16.98 14.30
C VAL A 225 2.59 16.57 15.11
N ILE A 226 2.74 16.33 16.41
CA ILE A 226 1.63 15.99 17.31
C ILE A 226 0.59 17.13 17.33
N ARG A 227 1.03 18.39 17.48
CA ARG A 227 0.15 19.59 17.43
C ARG A 227 -0.57 19.75 16.08
N GLU A 228 0.11 19.44 14.98
CA GLU A 228 -0.44 19.49 13.62
C GLU A 228 -1.43 18.35 13.32
N THR A 229 -1.40 17.27 14.10
CA THR A 229 -2.11 16.04 13.78
C THR A 229 -3.11 15.64 14.86
N TRP A 230 -2.83 14.60 15.63
CA TRP A 230 -3.79 13.99 16.53
C TRP A 230 -4.07 14.80 17.80
N ALA A 231 -3.22 15.78 18.13
CA ALA A 231 -3.47 16.77 19.19
C ALA A 231 -3.87 18.15 18.63
N SER A 232 -4.30 18.23 17.37
CA SER A 232 -4.80 19.49 16.79
C SER A 232 -6.10 19.92 17.44
N VAL A 233 -6.31 21.24 17.53
CA VAL A 233 -7.49 21.86 18.15
C VAL A 233 -8.80 21.37 17.52
N ASP A 234 -8.80 21.12 16.20
CA ASP A 234 -9.99 20.66 15.47
C ASP A 234 -10.37 19.19 15.77
N ARG A 235 -9.49 18.42 16.42
CA ARG A 235 -9.64 16.97 16.61
C ARG A 235 -9.65 16.54 18.06
N LEU A 236 -8.93 17.25 18.92
CA LEU A 236 -8.87 16.94 20.33
C LEU A 236 -10.23 17.30 20.97
N PRO A 237 -10.90 16.38 21.69
CA PRO A 237 -12.12 16.74 22.39
C PRO A 237 -11.88 17.83 23.44
N ASP A 238 -12.86 18.72 23.65
CA ASP A 238 -12.73 19.88 24.55
C ASP A 238 -12.36 19.52 26.00
N ASP A 239 -12.70 18.30 26.44
CA ASP A 239 -12.40 17.76 27.77
C ASP A 239 -11.15 16.87 27.81
N VAL A 240 -10.34 16.84 26.74
CA VAL A 240 -9.04 16.15 26.69
C VAL A 240 -7.92 17.19 26.59
N LYS A 241 -6.91 17.07 27.45
CA LYS A 241 -5.77 18.00 27.48
C LYS A 241 -4.46 17.28 27.26
N VAL A 242 -3.65 17.76 26.31
CA VAL A 242 -2.31 17.25 26.02
C VAL A 242 -1.26 18.21 26.59
N MET A 243 -0.28 17.68 27.31
CA MET A 243 0.86 18.41 27.85
C MET A 243 2.16 17.70 27.47
N PHE A 244 3.13 18.43 26.93
CA PHE A 244 4.47 17.93 26.66
C PHE A 244 5.33 17.97 27.94
N VAL A 245 5.89 16.83 28.32
CA VAL A 245 6.61 16.60 29.57
C VAL A 245 8.11 16.63 29.29
N GLY A 246 8.70 17.82 29.39
CA GLY A 246 10.07 18.11 28.99
C GLY A 246 11.12 18.02 30.10
N CYS A 247 10.82 18.51 31.31
CA CYS A 247 11.79 18.79 32.38
C CYS A 247 12.80 19.91 32.02
N THR A 248 13.73 20.22 32.92
CA THR A 248 14.74 21.27 32.69
C THR A 248 15.83 20.76 31.74
N PRO A 249 16.10 21.42 30.59
CA PRO A 249 17.12 20.98 29.63
C PRO A 249 18.53 21.01 30.26
N ARG A 250 19.34 19.97 29.98
CA ARG A 250 20.77 19.96 30.34
C ARG A 250 21.61 20.54 29.20
N PHE A 251 22.50 21.47 29.53
CA PHE A 251 23.48 22.00 28.58
C PHE A 251 24.83 21.33 28.78
N SER A 252 25.52 21.03 27.67
CA SER A 252 26.89 20.53 27.69
C SER A 252 27.86 21.61 28.17
N ASP A 253 28.92 21.23 28.88
CA ASP A 253 30.03 22.12 29.27
C ASP A 253 30.77 22.72 28.05
N THR A 254 30.64 22.10 26.88
CA THR A 254 31.25 22.56 25.62
C THR A 254 30.39 23.58 24.86
N GLN A 255 29.14 23.80 25.26
CA GLN A 255 28.26 24.78 24.60
C GLN A 255 28.56 26.21 25.05
N SER A 256 28.64 27.12 24.08
CA SER A 256 28.88 28.55 24.36
C SER A 256 27.70 29.20 25.08
N ASP A 257 27.96 30.24 25.88
CA ASP A 257 26.91 30.98 26.60
C ASP A 257 25.88 31.61 25.64
N THR A 258 26.31 32.00 24.45
CA THR A 258 25.43 32.54 23.41
C THR A 258 24.47 31.48 22.86
N GLU A 259 24.95 30.24 22.67
CA GLU A 259 24.13 29.12 22.22
C GLU A 259 23.13 28.67 23.29
N ARG A 260 23.58 28.56 24.55
CA ARG A 260 22.71 28.26 25.70
C ARG A 260 21.58 29.28 25.81
N LYS A 261 21.92 30.57 25.73
CA LYS A 261 20.93 31.65 25.75
C LYS A 261 19.95 31.53 24.58
N ALA A 262 20.43 31.26 23.36
CA ALA A 262 19.56 31.11 22.20
C ALA A 262 18.57 29.93 22.31
N ILE A 263 18.99 28.82 22.92
CA ILE A 263 18.12 27.67 23.20
C ILE A 263 17.06 28.05 24.25
N GLN A 264 17.47 28.64 25.38
CA GLN A 264 16.53 29.07 26.41
C GLN A 264 15.47 30.03 25.85
N ASP A 265 15.93 31.03 25.09
CA ASP A 265 15.12 32.00 24.36
C ASP A 265 14.09 31.35 23.41
N ALA A 266 14.44 30.22 22.79
CA ALA A 266 13.57 29.48 21.89
C ALA A 266 12.56 28.61 22.65
N ILE A 267 12.96 28.02 23.77
CA ILE A 267 12.07 27.27 24.67
C ILE A 267 11.00 28.21 25.25
N GLU A 268 11.40 29.38 25.74
CA GLU A 268 10.46 30.39 26.26
C GLU A 268 9.49 30.86 25.18
N LEU A 269 9.96 30.99 23.94
CA LEU A 269 9.09 31.32 22.81
C LEU A 269 8.07 30.20 22.53
N GLU A 270 8.49 28.93 22.54
CA GLU A 270 7.58 27.78 22.40
C GLU A 270 6.54 27.74 23.53
N LYS A 271 6.99 27.86 24.79
CA LYS A 271 6.08 27.88 25.96
C LYS A 271 5.06 29.01 25.85
N LYS A 272 5.49 30.20 25.45
CA LYS A 272 4.60 31.36 25.29
C LYS A 272 3.59 31.20 24.15
N LEU A 273 3.98 30.57 23.04
CA LEU A 273 3.11 30.43 21.88
C LEU A 273 2.09 29.30 22.03
N PHE A 274 2.48 28.15 22.59
CA PHE A 274 1.62 26.96 22.65
C PHE A 274 1.04 26.69 24.04
N GLY A 275 1.71 27.11 25.12
CA GLY A 275 1.20 26.95 26.49
C GLY A 275 1.08 25.50 26.98
N ASP A 276 1.68 24.54 26.28
CA ASP A 276 1.51 23.09 26.48
C ASP A 276 2.81 22.37 26.89
N LEU A 277 3.94 23.07 27.01
CA LEU A 277 5.25 22.50 27.35
C LEU A 277 5.62 22.75 28.82
N LEU A 278 5.82 21.66 29.57
CA LEU A 278 6.28 21.66 30.97
C LEU A 278 7.79 21.44 31.04
N THR A 279 8.49 22.37 31.68
CA THR A 279 9.94 22.31 31.93
C THR A 279 10.23 22.46 33.42
N GLU A 280 10.44 23.69 33.89
CA GLU A 280 10.80 24.06 35.27
C GLU A 280 9.68 23.76 36.28
N GLU A 281 8.45 23.62 35.80
CA GLU A 281 7.29 23.18 36.59
C GLU A 281 7.46 21.76 37.13
N LEU A 282 8.36 20.98 36.52
CA LEU A 282 8.70 19.62 36.91
C LEU A 282 10.09 19.62 37.57
N GLU A 283 10.16 19.13 38.81
CA GLU A 283 11.41 18.97 39.57
C GLU A 283 12.23 17.78 39.04
N CYS A 284 12.65 17.84 37.78
CA CYS A 284 13.41 16.84 37.05
C CYS A 284 14.32 17.50 36.01
N GLU A 285 15.28 16.72 35.54
CA GLU A 285 16.19 17.13 34.46
C GLU A 285 15.86 16.34 33.20
N ASP A 286 16.07 16.97 32.05
CA ASP A 286 15.85 16.35 30.75
C ASP A 286 17.00 15.41 30.41
N SER A 287 16.98 14.25 31.06
CA SER A 287 17.95 13.19 30.91
C SER A 287 17.24 11.85 30.85
N TYR A 288 17.74 10.96 30.00
CA TYR A 288 17.24 9.59 29.92
C TYR A 288 17.32 8.85 31.26
N ALA A 289 18.37 9.10 32.06
CA ALA A 289 18.53 8.49 33.37
C ALA A 289 17.46 8.92 34.39
N ASP A 290 16.78 10.06 34.16
CA ASP A 290 15.77 10.63 35.06
C ASP A 290 14.34 10.35 34.58
N LEU A 291 14.14 9.45 33.60
CA LEU A 291 12.83 9.19 32.98
C LEU A 291 11.74 8.76 33.99
N SER A 292 12.09 7.90 34.95
CA SER A 292 11.17 7.51 36.03
C SER A 292 10.74 8.71 36.87
N ASN A 293 11.65 9.66 37.12
CA ASN A 293 11.34 10.88 37.86
C ASN A 293 10.50 11.84 37.01
N LYS A 294 10.79 11.97 35.71
CA LYS A 294 9.98 12.75 34.74
C LYS A 294 8.50 12.33 34.78
N VAL A 295 8.21 11.02 34.68
CA VAL A 295 6.84 10.50 34.79
C VAL A 295 6.23 10.81 36.16
N LYS A 296 6.98 10.55 37.23
CA LYS A 296 6.51 10.77 38.60
C LYS A 296 6.17 12.24 38.89
N GLN A 297 6.98 13.18 38.39
CA GLN A 297 6.73 14.62 38.52
C GLN A 297 5.53 15.05 37.68
N PHE A 298 5.35 14.49 36.48
CA PHE A 298 4.14 14.75 35.69
C PHE A 298 2.87 14.25 36.39
N LEU A 299 2.88 13.03 36.96
CA LEU A 299 1.73 12.51 37.70
C LEU A 299 1.40 13.37 38.93
N ARG A 300 2.42 13.90 39.62
CA ARG A 300 2.24 14.91 40.68
C ARG A 300 1.59 16.18 40.14
N PHE A 301 2.12 16.72 39.04
CA PHE A 301 1.58 17.93 38.40
C PHE A 301 0.12 17.73 37.98
N ALA A 302 -0.21 16.62 37.31
CA ALA A 302 -1.57 16.28 36.89
C ALA A 302 -2.54 16.19 38.08
N ALA A 303 -2.13 15.49 39.15
CA ALA A 303 -2.95 15.34 40.35
C ALA A 303 -3.19 16.66 41.10
N GLN A 304 -2.27 17.62 41.00
CA GLN A 304 -2.37 18.93 41.64
C GLN A 304 -3.14 19.95 40.78
N SER A 305 -2.90 19.95 39.47
CA SER A 305 -3.48 20.92 38.53
C SER A 305 -4.90 20.54 38.09
N SER A 306 -5.25 19.25 38.07
CA SER A 306 -6.57 18.78 37.63
C SER A 306 -7.05 17.60 38.50
N PRO A 307 -7.31 17.84 39.80
CA PRO A 307 -7.62 16.78 40.75
C PRO A 307 -8.93 16.03 40.47
N GLN A 308 -9.85 16.63 39.68
CA GLN A 308 -11.15 16.05 39.30
C GLN A 308 -11.08 15.16 38.06
N THR A 309 -9.97 15.20 37.31
CA THR A 309 -9.81 14.38 36.11
C THR A 309 -9.84 12.90 36.47
N PRO A 310 -10.64 12.05 35.80
CA PRO A 310 -10.71 10.63 36.11
C PRO A 310 -9.51 9.83 35.58
N PHE A 311 -8.91 10.23 34.46
CA PHE A 311 -7.86 9.46 33.78
C PHE A 311 -6.63 10.30 33.40
N VAL A 312 -5.46 9.69 33.50
CA VAL A 312 -4.19 10.24 33.01
C VAL A 312 -3.56 9.24 32.06
N MET A 313 -3.19 9.67 30.87
CA MET A 313 -2.38 8.88 29.94
C MET A 313 -0.94 9.36 29.95
N ILE A 314 -0.01 8.42 29.89
CA ILE A 314 1.40 8.68 29.60
C ILE A 314 1.69 8.15 28.21
N ALA A 315 2.37 8.97 27.41
CA ALA A 315 2.72 8.68 26.03
C ALA A 315 4.17 9.08 25.75
N ASP A 316 4.84 8.37 24.82
CA ASP A 316 6.05 8.88 24.17
C ASP A 316 5.68 9.88 23.05
N ASP A 317 6.63 10.69 22.62
CA ASP A 317 6.45 11.67 21.53
C ASP A 317 6.47 11.05 20.12
N ASP A 318 6.68 9.75 20.01
CA ASP A 318 6.73 8.99 18.76
C ASP A 318 5.52 8.08 18.58
N ILE A 319 4.36 8.52 19.04
CA ILE A 319 3.10 7.79 18.87
C ILE A 319 2.12 8.52 17.94
N TYR A 320 1.26 7.75 17.29
CA TYR A 320 0.00 8.25 16.76
C TYR A 320 -1.16 7.76 17.64
N LEU A 321 -2.01 8.67 18.10
CA LEU A 321 -3.11 8.38 19.02
C LEU A 321 -4.47 8.82 18.47
N ARG A 322 -5.48 7.94 18.48
CA ARG A 322 -6.89 8.32 18.24
C ARG A 322 -7.54 8.75 19.56
N ALA A 323 -7.19 9.97 20.00
CA ALA A 323 -7.54 10.49 21.33
C ALA A 323 -9.05 10.60 21.57
N ASP A 324 -9.81 10.95 20.54
CA ASP A 324 -11.28 10.98 20.54
C ASP A 324 -11.89 9.61 20.85
N LEU A 325 -11.42 8.57 20.17
CA LEU A 325 -11.88 7.19 20.38
C LEU A 325 -11.43 6.65 21.72
N LEU A 326 -10.21 6.97 22.17
CA LEU A 326 -9.73 6.59 23.51
C LEU A 326 -10.61 7.21 24.60
N ALA A 327 -10.88 8.52 24.53
CA ALA A 327 -11.74 9.19 25.50
C ALA A 327 -13.15 8.58 25.52
N ASN A 328 -13.72 8.28 24.35
CA ASN A 328 -15.01 7.59 24.25
C ASN A 328 -15.01 6.18 24.86
N GLN A 329 -13.93 5.41 24.72
CA GLN A 329 -13.83 4.10 25.37
C GLN A 329 -13.73 4.23 26.90
N LEU A 330 -12.90 5.15 27.40
CA LEU A 330 -12.74 5.38 28.83
C LEU A 330 -14.02 5.88 29.51
N ARG A 331 -14.87 6.66 28.82
CA ARG A 331 -16.18 7.07 29.34
C ARG A 331 -17.12 5.89 29.59
N ASN A 332 -16.93 4.79 28.86
CA ASN A 332 -17.72 3.57 28.97
C ASN A 332 -17.05 2.51 29.86
N GLU A 333 -15.96 2.85 30.54
CA GLU A 333 -15.26 1.92 31.42
C GLU A 333 -16.10 1.59 32.66
N VAL A 334 -16.26 0.30 32.94
CA VAL A 334 -17.10 -0.19 34.03
C VAL A 334 -16.41 0.03 35.38
N ASN A 335 -15.08 -0.05 35.41
CA ASN A 335 -14.26 0.10 36.62
C ASN A 335 -13.23 1.23 36.45
N PRO A 336 -13.62 2.52 36.62
CA PRO A 336 -12.75 3.66 36.33
C PRO A 336 -11.69 3.95 37.41
N ARG A 337 -11.66 3.20 38.51
CA ARG A 337 -10.67 3.33 39.60
C ARG A 337 -9.71 2.15 39.58
N GLN A 338 -8.53 2.33 40.17
CA GLN A 338 -7.49 1.29 40.19
C GLN A 338 -7.18 0.74 38.78
N LEU A 339 -7.28 1.61 37.78
CA LEU A 339 -7.10 1.25 36.38
C LEU A 339 -5.65 1.48 35.98
N TYR A 340 -5.06 0.47 35.35
CA TYR A 340 -3.74 0.53 34.73
C TYR A 340 -3.77 -0.30 33.44
N ILE A 341 -3.95 0.36 32.30
CA ILE A 341 -4.15 -0.29 31.00
C ILE A 341 -3.03 0.10 30.04
N GLY A 342 -2.51 -0.88 29.30
CA GLY A 342 -1.65 -0.64 28.15
C GLY A 342 -1.21 -1.95 27.51
N GLN A 343 -0.09 -1.92 26.79
CA GLN A 343 0.45 -3.14 26.18
C GLN A 343 1.29 -3.92 27.20
N VAL A 344 0.91 -5.14 27.59
CA VAL A 344 1.60 -5.89 28.65
C VAL A 344 2.39 -7.05 28.05
N TRP A 345 3.72 -6.96 28.14
CA TRP A 345 4.62 -7.92 27.49
C TRP A 345 4.50 -9.33 28.05
N ASP A 346 4.30 -9.50 29.36
CA ASP A 346 4.10 -10.83 29.98
C ASP A 346 2.97 -11.62 29.32
N LYS A 347 1.92 -10.95 28.86
CA LYS A 347 0.79 -11.57 28.17
C LYS A 347 1.08 -11.86 26.70
N LEU A 348 1.89 -11.03 26.04
CA LEU A 348 2.27 -11.19 24.64
C LEU A 348 3.37 -12.25 24.44
N LEU A 349 4.33 -12.32 25.36
CA LEU A 349 5.51 -13.19 25.27
C LEU A 349 5.35 -14.49 26.09
N GLY A 350 4.31 -14.61 26.91
CA GLY A 350 4.07 -15.78 27.75
C GLY A 350 5.08 -15.96 28.91
N ARG A 351 5.93 -14.95 29.17
CA ARG A 351 6.91 -14.94 30.26
C ARG A 351 7.13 -13.54 30.81
N SER A 352 7.53 -13.45 32.07
CA SER A 352 7.97 -12.19 32.68
C SER A 352 9.34 -11.78 32.16
N LEU A 353 9.53 -10.48 31.94
CA LEU A 353 10.81 -9.93 31.52
C LEU A 353 11.82 -9.90 32.66
N GLU A 354 13.09 -10.01 32.32
CA GLU A 354 14.19 -9.99 33.28
C GLU A 354 14.96 -8.65 33.22
N PRO A 355 15.46 -8.16 34.36
CA PRO A 355 16.32 -6.99 34.41
C PRO A 355 17.65 -7.23 33.69
N VAL A 356 18.02 -6.29 32.81
CA VAL A 356 19.32 -6.31 32.15
C VAL A 356 20.43 -6.08 33.17
N ARG A 357 21.29 -7.08 33.37
CA ARG A 357 22.38 -7.04 34.37
C ARG A 357 23.73 -6.63 33.79
N ASN A 358 23.83 -6.51 32.48
CA ASN A 358 25.04 -6.10 31.80
C ASN A 358 25.21 -4.58 31.88
N SER A 359 26.28 -4.10 32.52
CA SER A 359 26.52 -2.65 32.72
C SER A 359 26.77 -1.86 31.44
N SER A 360 27.05 -2.54 30.33
CA SER A 360 27.27 -1.91 29.03
C SER A 360 25.98 -1.68 28.23
N GLU A 361 24.85 -2.21 28.69
CA GLU A 361 23.58 -2.10 27.97
C GLU A 361 22.73 -0.92 28.45
N ARG A 362 21.96 -0.34 27.52
CA ARG A 362 21.15 0.88 27.72
C ARG A 362 20.17 0.77 28.90
N TYR A 363 19.63 -0.42 29.16
CA TYR A 363 18.63 -0.68 30.21
C TYR A 363 19.22 -1.35 31.46
N PHE A 364 20.53 -1.23 31.68
CA PHE A 364 21.21 -1.83 32.84
C PHE A 364 20.57 -1.44 34.18
N ILE A 365 20.21 -2.46 34.97
CA ILE A 365 19.77 -2.33 36.35
C ILE A 365 20.66 -3.18 37.28
N PRO A 366 21.43 -2.55 38.18
CA PRO A 366 22.21 -3.26 39.18
C PRO A 366 21.33 -4.16 40.06
N GLU A 367 21.84 -5.32 40.46
CA GLU A 367 21.16 -6.22 41.42
C GLU A 367 20.87 -5.51 42.76
N ALA A 368 21.79 -4.64 43.20
CA ALA A 368 21.59 -3.79 44.38
C ALA A 368 20.43 -2.79 44.25
N MET A 369 20.00 -2.45 43.03
CA MET A 369 18.86 -1.58 42.77
C MET A 369 17.55 -2.37 42.66
N TYR A 370 17.60 -3.53 42.01
CA TYR A 370 16.46 -4.44 41.87
C TYR A 370 16.93 -5.89 42.04
N PRO A 371 16.72 -6.53 43.20
CA PRO A 371 17.29 -7.85 43.50
C PRO A 371 16.49 -9.03 42.94
N LEU A 372 15.29 -8.79 42.39
CA LEU A 372 14.47 -9.87 41.82
C LEU A 372 14.95 -10.22 40.41
N ASN A 373 14.75 -11.47 40.02
CA ASN A 373 15.19 -11.99 38.73
C ASN A 373 14.21 -11.70 37.59
N SER A 374 12.98 -11.27 37.90
CA SER A 374 11.97 -10.90 36.92
C SER A 374 11.22 -9.65 37.35
N TYR A 375 10.74 -8.88 36.38
CA TYR A 375 9.83 -7.77 36.59
C TYR A 375 8.40 -8.27 36.79
N PRO A 376 7.57 -7.55 37.57
CA PRO A 376 6.13 -7.80 37.56
C PRO A 376 5.53 -7.40 36.20
N PRO A 377 4.33 -7.90 35.83
CA PRO A 377 3.64 -7.43 34.64
C PRO A 377 3.45 -5.90 34.66
N PHE A 378 3.89 -5.23 33.60
CA PHE A 378 3.79 -3.78 33.44
C PHE A 378 3.25 -3.40 32.06
N ALA A 379 2.66 -2.21 31.94
CA ALA A 379 2.24 -1.66 30.66
C ALA A 379 3.43 -0.96 30.00
N PHE A 380 3.68 -1.27 28.73
CA PHE A 380 4.85 -0.84 27.98
C PHE A 380 4.93 0.69 27.84
N GLY A 381 6.14 1.23 28.07
CA GLY A 381 6.40 2.66 28.24
C GLY A 381 5.88 3.67 27.20
N PRO A 382 5.71 3.33 25.91
CA PRO A 382 5.24 4.31 24.92
C PRO A 382 3.79 4.76 25.05
N HIS A 383 2.92 3.97 25.67
CA HIS A 383 1.51 4.34 25.85
C HIS A 383 0.82 3.51 26.95
N TYR A 384 0.39 4.18 28.01
CA TYR A 384 -0.42 3.56 29.04
C TYR A 384 -1.35 4.57 29.72
N VAL A 385 -2.46 4.08 30.24
CA VAL A 385 -3.50 4.87 30.91
C VAL A 385 -3.60 4.43 32.37
N LEU A 386 -3.68 5.42 33.25
CA LEU A 386 -3.88 5.29 34.68
C LEU A 386 -5.18 5.98 35.09
N SER A 387 -5.90 5.40 36.06
CA SER A 387 -6.90 6.18 36.79
C SER A 387 -6.23 7.22 37.69
N MET A 388 -6.93 8.32 37.97
CA MET A 388 -6.36 9.43 38.73
C MET A 388 -6.05 9.08 40.20
N ASP A 389 -6.71 8.09 40.80
CA ASP A 389 -6.34 7.59 42.12
C ASP A 389 -4.94 6.93 42.12
N CYS A 390 -4.58 6.22 41.05
CA CYS A 390 -3.23 5.68 40.85
C CYS A 390 -2.20 6.82 40.66
N ALA A 391 -2.50 7.78 39.79
CA ALA A 391 -1.65 8.96 39.55
C ALA A 391 -1.44 9.77 40.84
N ARG A 392 -2.50 9.99 41.62
CA ARG A 392 -2.47 10.73 42.89
C ARG A 392 -1.67 9.98 43.95
N PHE A 393 -1.77 8.65 44.04
CA PHE A 393 -0.94 7.87 44.94
C PHE A 393 0.54 8.06 44.64
N ILE A 394 0.94 7.93 43.37
CA ILE A 394 2.33 8.12 42.95
C ILE A 394 2.78 9.57 43.23
N GLY A 395 1.97 10.55 42.81
CA GLY A 395 2.27 11.97 42.99
C GLY A 395 2.40 12.39 44.46
N ASN A 396 1.54 11.90 45.35
CA ASN A 396 1.59 12.20 46.79
C ASN A 396 2.79 11.54 47.49
N ASN A 397 3.26 10.41 46.98
CA ASN A 397 4.37 9.65 47.56
C ASN A 397 5.68 9.84 46.80
N TYR A 398 5.77 10.83 45.92
CA TYR A 398 6.87 10.94 44.96
C TYR A 398 8.28 10.98 45.60
N LYS A 399 8.43 11.56 46.80
CA LYS A 399 9.70 11.59 47.55
C LYS A 399 10.09 10.25 48.16
N LYS A 400 9.12 9.37 48.43
CA LYS A 400 9.33 8.05 49.04
C LYS A 400 9.46 6.94 48.00
N LEU A 401 8.84 7.13 46.83
CA LEU A 401 8.88 6.17 45.73
C LEU A 401 10.20 6.31 44.95
N ARG A 402 11.04 5.28 45.08
CA ARG A 402 12.29 5.14 44.32
C ARG A 402 11.98 4.58 42.92
N GLY A 403 12.52 5.21 41.88
CA GLY A 403 12.42 4.71 40.50
C GLY A 403 13.64 3.89 40.08
N LEU A 404 13.50 3.18 38.96
CA LEU A 404 14.53 2.37 38.31
C LEU A 404 15.20 3.15 37.16
N ASN A 405 15.72 4.34 37.46
CA ASN A 405 16.39 5.22 36.49
C ASN A 405 15.59 5.42 35.19
N ALA A 406 16.11 4.92 34.07
CA ALA A 406 15.55 5.07 32.73
C ALA A 406 14.36 4.14 32.41
N ILE A 407 13.90 3.32 33.37
CA ILE A 407 12.81 2.36 33.19
C ILE A 407 11.57 2.85 33.95
N ASP A 408 10.84 3.78 33.34
CA ASP A 408 9.65 4.42 33.94
C ASP A 408 8.47 3.45 34.04
N ASP A 409 8.25 2.64 33.03
CA ASP A 409 7.14 1.68 32.94
C ASP A 409 7.15 0.60 34.02
N VAL A 410 8.31 -0.02 34.26
CA VAL A 410 8.49 -0.95 35.40
C VAL A 410 8.36 -0.21 36.73
N SER A 411 8.89 1.01 36.83
CA SER A 411 8.79 1.80 38.06
C SER A 411 7.33 2.07 38.43
N VAL A 412 6.50 2.46 37.46
CA VAL A 412 5.05 2.67 37.66
C VAL A 412 4.39 1.38 38.14
N ALA A 413 4.67 0.24 37.52
CA ALA A 413 4.11 -1.04 37.97
C ALA A 413 4.49 -1.37 39.42
N LEU A 414 5.77 -1.21 39.79
CA LEU A 414 6.25 -1.46 41.16
C LEU A 414 5.58 -0.55 42.19
N TRP A 415 5.36 0.73 41.86
CA TRP A 415 4.67 1.64 42.76
C TRP A 415 3.19 1.26 42.93
N LEU A 416 2.52 0.86 41.85
CA LEU A 416 1.11 0.49 41.87
C LEU A 416 0.84 -0.87 42.52
N LEU A 417 1.83 -1.76 42.60
CA LEU A 417 1.74 -2.98 43.41
C LEU A 417 1.53 -2.68 44.91
N ALA A 418 2.01 -1.54 45.41
CA ALA A 418 1.72 -1.11 46.79
C ALA A 418 0.21 -0.85 47.03
N MET A 419 -0.55 -0.64 45.95
CA MET A 419 -2.01 -0.51 45.95
C MET A 419 -2.73 -1.79 45.46
N GLN A 420 -1.99 -2.88 45.18
CA GLN A 420 -2.52 -4.10 44.54
C GLN A 420 -3.16 -3.85 43.17
N VAL A 421 -2.69 -2.82 42.45
CA VAL A 421 -3.13 -2.52 41.09
C VAL A 421 -2.18 -3.19 40.11
N HIS A 422 -2.75 -3.96 39.17
CA HIS A 422 -2.01 -4.75 38.19
C HIS A 422 -2.27 -4.23 36.77
N ALA A 423 -1.25 -4.31 35.91
CA ALA A 423 -1.38 -3.90 34.52
C ALA A 423 -2.34 -4.83 33.74
N VAL A 424 -3.20 -4.23 32.94
CA VAL A 424 -4.16 -4.92 32.08
C VAL A 424 -3.78 -4.71 30.62
N HIS A 425 -3.67 -5.82 29.88
CA HIS A 425 -3.33 -5.78 28.45
C HIS A 425 -4.51 -5.29 27.61
N THR A 426 -4.25 -4.35 26.70
CA THR A 426 -5.15 -4.02 25.59
C THR A 426 -4.49 -4.28 24.23
N PRO A 427 -5.16 -4.96 23.28
CA PRO A 427 -4.68 -5.14 21.91
C PRO A 427 -4.88 -3.88 21.05
N ALA A 428 -5.62 -2.88 21.55
CA ALA A 428 -5.82 -1.63 20.84
C ALA A 428 -4.54 -0.77 20.79
N PHE A 429 -3.54 -1.10 21.60
CA PHE A 429 -2.26 -0.41 21.67
C PHE A 429 -1.17 -1.32 21.07
N SER A 430 -0.37 -0.78 20.17
CA SER A 430 0.72 -1.50 19.53
C SER A 430 1.97 -0.64 19.37
N SER A 431 3.09 -1.27 19.09
CA SER A 431 4.39 -0.65 18.87
C SER A 431 5.08 -1.32 17.69
N LEU A 432 5.71 -0.52 16.83
CA LEU A 432 6.48 -1.02 15.68
C LEU A 432 7.76 -1.77 16.10
N ARG A 433 8.14 -1.74 17.39
CA ARG A 433 9.21 -2.60 17.94
C ARG A 433 8.82 -4.08 18.00
N ILE A 434 7.53 -4.39 18.08
CA ILE A 434 7.06 -5.75 18.40
C ILE A 434 5.94 -6.29 17.50
N GLY A 435 5.30 -5.43 16.72
CA GLY A 435 4.26 -5.85 15.78
C GLY A 435 4.20 -4.97 14.54
N VAL A 436 3.47 -5.45 13.54
CA VAL A 436 3.18 -4.68 12.32
C VAL A 436 1.97 -3.77 12.52
N CYS A 437 1.88 -2.71 11.72
CA CYS A 437 0.69 -1.87 11.68
C CYS A 437 -0.53 -2.73 11.28
N SER A 438 -1.57 -2.71 12.10
CA SER A 438 -2.83 -3.42 11.85
C SER A 438 -4.02 -2.49 11.99
N GLY A 439 -5.10 -2.79 11.25
CA GLY A 439 -6.34 -2.02 11.33
C GLY A 439 -6.98 -2.13 12.71
N GLY A 440 -7.55 -1.03 13.22
CA GLY A 440 -8.29 -1.00 14.49
C GLY A 440 -7.52 -0.49 15.71
N LEU A 441 -6.22 -0.20 15.59
CA LEU A 441 -5.40 0.34 16.69
C LEU A 441 -5.84 1.72 17.15
N LEU A 442 -5.95 1.95 18.47
CA LEU A 442 -6.11 3.28 19.06
C LEU A 442 -4.79 4.03 19.18
N SER A 443 -3.71 3.30 19.47
CA SER A 443 -2.37 3.87 19.64
C SER A 443 -1.35 3.01 18.91
N LEU A 444 -0.48 3.64 18.13
CA LEU A 444 0.68 3.01 17.50
C LEU A 444 1.94 3.81 17.87
N ALA A 445 2.89 3.14 18.53
CA ALA A 445 4.16 3.71 18.97
C ALA A 445 5.34 3.39 18.05
N ASP A 446 6.45 4.08 18.30
CA ASP A 446 7.72 3.98 17.56
C ASP A 446 7.58 4.46 16.13
N VAL A 447 6.79 5.52 15.95
CA VAL A 447 6.43 6.10 14.66
C VAL A 447 7.26 7.37 14.41
N SER A 448 7.82 7.51 13.22
CA SER A 448 8.54 8.71 12.75
C SER A 448 7.58 9.90 12.58
N PRO A 449 8.07 11.15 12.53
CA PRO A 449 7.24 12.32 12.23
C PRO A 449 6.45 12.18 10.92
N PHE A 450 7.06 11.58 9.89
CA PHE A 450 6.37 11.27 8.63
C PHE A 450 5.29 10.21 8.81
N GLY A 451 5.56 9.15 9.57
CA GLY A 451 4.58 8.12 9.90
C GLY A 451 3.37 8.71 10.60
N ILE A 452 3.55 9.59 11.60
CA ILE A 452 2.45 10.25 12.32
C ILE A 452 1.58 11.07 11.35
N ARG A 453 2.16 11.88 10.45
CA ARG A 453 1.40 12.63 9.43
C ARG A 453 0.70 11.73 8.42
N SER A 454 1.35 10.64 8.01
CA SER A 454 0.79 9.67 7.05
C SER A 454 -0.43 8.97 7.63
N ILE A 455 -0.32 8.47 8.86
CA ILE A 455 -1.43 7.91 9.61
C ILE A 455 -2.55 8.96 9.75
N HIS A 456 -2.20 10.20 10.10
CA HIS A 456 -3.19 11.27 10.22
C HIS A 456 -3.98 11.51 8.94
N SER A 457 -3.29 11.60 7.80
CA SER A 457 -3.89 11.77 6.49
C SER A 457 -4.85 10.63 6.14
N ASN A 458 -4.49 9.39 6.48
CA ASN A 458 -5.36 8.23 6.30
C ASN A 458 -6.66 8.36 7.12
N VAL A 459 -6.54 8.75 8.39
CA VAL A 459 -7.69 8.93 9.28
C VAL A 459 -8.61 10.06 8.78
N ILE A 460 -8.05 11.20 8.34
CA ILE A 460 -8.83 12.29 7.74
C ILE A 460 -9.56 11.81 6.48
N ALA A 461 -8.88 11.07 5.61
CA ALA A 461 -9.41 10.56 4.35
C ALA A 461 -10.36 9.35 4.51
N LYS A 462 -10.70 8.97 5.75
CA LYS A 462 -11.51 7.77 6.08
C LYS A 462 -10.95 6.48 5.47
N ARG A 463 -9.62 6.39 5.34
CA ARG A 463 -8.90 5.17 4.96
C ARG A 463 -8.55 4.35 6.20
N ASP A 464 -8.11 3.12 5.99
CA ASP A 464 -7.54 2.32 7.07
C ASP A 464 -6.32 3.04 7.69
N LEU A 465 -6.14 2.93 9.02
CA LEU A 465 -5.05 3.58 9.76
C LEU A 465 -3.69 3.27 9.11
N CYS A 466 -3.51 2.03 8.68
CA CYS A 466 -2.29 1.49 8.09
C CYS A 466 -2.26 1.54 6.56
N TYR A 467 -3.13 2.33 5.92
CA TYR A 467 -3.14 2.48 4.46
C TYR A 467 -1.80 3.06 3.96
N GLY A 468 -1.12 2.36 3.06
CA GLY A 468 0.21 2.75 2.57
C GLY A 468 1.31 2.65 3.64
N PHE A 469 1.15 1.76 4.63
CA PHE A 469 2.16 1.48 5.65
C PHE A 469 3.47 1.00 4.99
N ASP A 470 4.56 1.66 5.34
CA ASP A 470 5.93 1.27 5.01
C ASP A 470 6.74 1.31 6.31
N ARG A 471 7.25 0.17 6.75
CA ARG A 471 7.86 0.04 8.08
C ARG A 471 9.06 0.96 8.23
N ILE A 472 9.88 1.10 7.22
CA ILE A 472 11.11 1.90 7.28
C ILE A 472 10.76 3.39 7.31
N ALA A 473 9.80 3.82 6.48
CA ALA A 473 9.32 5.19 6.45
C ALA A 473 8.60 5.60 7.75
N TRP A 474 7.82 4.68 8.31
CA TRP A 474 6.96 4.97 9.45
C TRP A 474 7.62 4.66 10.78
N GLN A 475 8.60 3.77 10.87
CA GLN A 475 9.26 3.47 12.14
C GLN A 475 10.31 4.54 12.48
N LYS A 476 10.33 4.99 13.73
CA LYS A 476 11.33 5.94 14.21
C LYS A 476 12.71 5.27 14.22
N SER A 477 13.71 5.98 13.68
CA SER A 477 15.10 5.60 13.87
C SER A 477 15.52 5.82 15.30
N ASP A 478 15.99 4.77 16.00
CA ASP A 478 16.92 5.01 17.10
C ASP A 478 18.14 5.76 16.56
N GLN A 479 18.51 6.84 17.25
CA GLN A 479 19.55 7.79 16.83
C GLN A 479 20.87 7.07 16.53
N LEU A 480 21.59 7.59 15.55
CA LEU A 480 22.90 7.09 15.19
C LEU A 480 23.90 8.22 14.98
N ASP A 481 25.13 7.87 15.34
CA ASP A 481 26.35 8.66 15.38
C ASP A 481 26.76 9.18 13.99
N ARG A 482 27.26 10.42 13.91
CA ARG A 482 27.35 11.24 12.68
C ARG A 482 28.71 11.13 11.95
N SER A 483 29.11 9.96 11.46
CA SER A 483 30.45 9.81 10.83
C SER A 483 30.54 9.23 9.40
N VAL A 484 29.44 8.87 8.72
CA VAL A 484 29.53 8.29 7.35
C VAL A 484 29.06 9.22 6.24
N HIS A 485 29.88 9.35 5.19
CA HIS A 485 29.58 10.12 3.97
C HIS A 485 28.81 9.25 2.97
N ILE A 486 27.56 9.64 2.69
CA ILE A 486 26.66 8.99 1.74
C ILE A 486 26.76 9.74 0.39
N PRO A 487 27.02 9.07 -0.74
CA PRO A 487 27.06 9.72 -2.05
C PRO A 487 25.68 10.28 -2.40
N ARG A 488 25.65 11.53 -2.88
CA ARG A 488 24.42 12.22 -3.26
C ARG A 488 24.08 11.98 -4.72
N TRP A 489 22.81 11.79 -5.01
CA TRP A 489 22.29 11.64 -6.36
C TRP A 489 21.01 12.47 -6.59
N ASP A 490 20.78 12.85 -7.83
CA ASP A 490 19.50 13.40 -8.32
C ASP A 490 18.80 12.32 -9.16
N ILE A 491 17.53 12.05 -8.85
CA ILE A 491 16.72 11.07 -9.59
C ILE A 491 15.65 11.80 -10.36
N ARG A 492 15.69 11.63 -11.68
CA ARG A 492 14.67 12.14 -12.59
C ARG A 492 13.87 10.99 -13.16
N ILE A 493 12.56 11.07 -13.00
CA ILE A 493 11.62 10.09 -13.53
C ILE A 493 10.91 10.71 -14.72
N GLU A 494 11.00 10.03 -15.86
CA GLU A 494 10.27 10.37 -17.08
C GLU A 494 9.25 9.27 -17.35
N VAL A 495 7.98 9.65 -17.45
CA VAL A 495 6.92 8.75 -17.90
C VAL A 495 6.69 9.02 -19.38
N HIS A 496 6.92 8.01 -20.19
CA HIS A 496 6.86 8.13 -21.64
C HIS A 496 5.43 8.24 -22.11
N ASP A 497 5.26 8.92 -23.24
CA ASP A 497 3.96 9.12 -23.85
C ASP A 497 3.37 7.80 -24.38
N LEU A 498 2.09 7.58 -24.07
CA LEU A 498 1.35 6.40 -24.50
C LEU A 498 1.18 6.35 -26.02
N TYR A 499 1.16 7.50 -26.73
CA TYR A 499 1.11 7.49 -28.20
C TYR A 499 2.33 6.79 -28.82
N THR A 500 3.49 6.80 -28.16
CA THR A 500 4.72 6.20 -28.70
C THR A 500 4.85 4.74 -28.33
N PHE A 501 4.52 4.37 -27.08
CA PHE A 501 4.79 3.03 -26.55
C PHE A 501 3.56 2.14 -26.41
N LYS A 502 2.33 2.68 -26.43
CA LYS A 502 1.03 1.99 -26.21
C LYS A 502 0.85 1.30 -24.86
N PHE A 503 1.91 1.19 -24.07
CA PHE A 503 1.91 0.76 -22.69
C PHE A 503 2.65 1.79 -21.83
N LEU A 504 2.38 1.74 -20.53
CA LEU A 504 3.05 2.61 -19.59
C LEU A 504 4.53 2.23 -19.48
N LYS A 505 5.40 3.13 -19.93
CA LYS A 505 6.85 2.99 -19.81
C LYS A 505 7.41 4.13 -19.00
N VAL A 506 8.30 3.81 -18.07
CA VAL A 506 8.97 4.79 -17.21
C VAL A 506 10.47 4.67 -17.42
N THR A 507 11.20 5.78 -17.40
CA THR A 507 12.67 5.77 -17.33
C THR A 507 13.09 6.58 -16.11
N SER A 508 13.93 5.98 -15.28
CA SER A 508 14.64 6.72 -14.23
C SER A 508 16.02 7.05 -14.72
N THR A 509 16.42 8.30 -14.56
CA THR A 509 17.78 8.79 -14.78
C THR A 509 18.35 9.21 -13.44
N ILE A 510 19.42 8.54 -13.01
CA ILE A 510 20.11 8.74 -11.76
C ILE A 510 21.42 9.45 -12.08
N GLN A 511 21.56 10.70 -11.64
CA GLN A 511 22.77 11.50 -11.77
C GLN A 511 23.50 11.51 -10.43
N MET A 512 24.69 10.93 -10.36
CA MET A 512 25.54 11.01 -9.17
C MET A 512 26.14 12.42 -9.11
N LEU A 513 25.87 13.17 -8.04
CA LEU A 513 26.28 14.57 -7.92
C LEU A 513 27.74 14.70 -7.51
N ASP A 514 28.28 13.69 -6.83
CA ASP A 514 29.65 13.69 -6.33
C ASP A 514 30.64 13.00 -7.30
N ILE A 515 30.17 12.51 -8.47
CA ILE A 515 30.97 11.85 -9.51
C ILE A 515 30.68 12.48 -10.87
N GLU A 516 31.68 13.12 -11.48
CA GLU A 516 31.54 13.72 -12.82
C GLU A 516 31.15 12.67 -13.87
N ASN A 517 30.16 13.01 -14.71
CA ASN A 517 29.66 12.19 -15.83
C ASN A 517 29.08 10.80 -15.46
N ALA A 518 28.74 10.57 -14.19
CA ALA A 518 28.06 9.35 -13.76
C ALA A 518 26.53 9.51 -13.84
N ILE A 519 25.98 9.21 -15.02
CA ILE A 519 24.54 9.20 -15.28
C ILE A 519 24.11 7.80 -15.70
N ILE A 520 23.11 7.27 -15.01
CA ILE A 520 22.52 5.96 -15.27
C ILE A 520 21.07 6.15 -15.69
N SER A 521 20.68 5.60 -16.84
CA SER A 521 19.29 5.62 -17.30
C SER A 521 18.76 4.20 -17.45
N VAL A 522 17.69 3.88 -16.74
CA VAL A 522 17.09 2.54 -16.73
C VAL A 522 15.58 2.63 -16.94
N SER A 523 15.09 1.96 -17.98
CA SER A 523 13.66 1.83 -18.25
C SER A 523 13.02 0.79 -17.33
N TYR A 524 11.75 1.03 -16.99
CA TYR A 524 10.86 0.25 -16.15
C TYR A 524 9.52 0.06 -16.87
N ASN A 525 9.03 -1.17 -16.90
CA ASN A 525 7.67 -1.48 -17.36
C ASN A 525 6.84 -1.99 -16.18
N PRO A 526 5.97 -1.14 -15.58
CA PRO A 526 5.18 -1.50 -14.40
C PRO A 526 4.28 -2.72 -14.56
N SER A 527 3.86 -3.04 -15.80
CA SER A 527 3.01 -4.19 -16.08
C SER A 527 3.80 -5.50 -16.19
N ALA A 528 5.08 -5.43 -16.56
CA ALA A 528 5.88 -6.61 -16.88
C ALA A 528 7.04 -6.87 -15.90
N GLU A 529 7.39 -5.91 -15.06
CA GLU A 529 8.54 -5.99 -14.17
C GLU A 529 8.17 -5.62 -12.71
N PRO A 530 8.52 -6.47 -11.72
CA PRO A 530 8.41 -6.10 -10.32
C PRO A 530 9.31 -4.93 -9.97
N PHE A 531 8.88 -4.10 -9.03
CA PHE A 531 9.67 -2.97 -8.56
C PHE A 531 11.05 -3.40 -8.01
N THR A 532 11.13 -4.54 -7.33
CA THR A 532 12.39 -5.10 -6.81
C THR A 532 13.37 -5.51 -7.91
N SER A 533 12.89 -6.07 -9.02
CA SER A 533 13.74 -6.36 -10.18
C SER A 533 14.29 -5.08 -10.80
N TYR A 534 13.44 -4.05 -10.90
CA TYR A 534 13.82 -2.76 -11.43
C TYR A 534 14.92 -2.08 -10.61
N THR A 535 14.73 -2.00 -9.30
CA THR A 535 15.71 -1.35 -8.40
C THR A 535 17.01 -2.12 -8.35
N ARG A 536 17.00 -3.46 -8.42
CA ARG A 536 18.21 -4.28 -8.53
C ARG A 536 19.02 -3.96 -9.78
N ARG A 537 18.37 -3.75 -10.94
CA ARG A 537 19.08 -3.37 -12.17
C ARG A 537 19.73 -2.00 -12.06
N ILE A 538 19.06 -1.04 -11.44
CA ILE A 538 19.63 0.29 -11.19
C ILE A 538 20.80 0.19 -10.21
N CYS A 539 20.59 -0.47 -9.08
CA CYS A 539 21.61 -0.76 -8.08
C CYS A 539 22.87 -1.36 -8.71
N SER A 540 22.71 -2.40 -9.53
CA SER A 540 23.83 -3.05 -10.21
C SER A 540 24.64 -2.09 -11.08
N GLN A 541 24.02 -1.10 -11.72
CA GLN A 541 24.72 -0.09 -12.51
C GLN A 541 25.36 0.97 -11.61
N VAL A 542 24.68 1.42 -10.56
CA VAL A 542 25.22 2.37 -9.57
C VAL A 542 26.48 1.84 -8.92
N LEU A 543 26.48 0.57 -8.51
CA LEU A 543 27.64 -0.07 -7.88
C LEU A 543 28.87 -0.13 -8.79
N THR A 544 28.72 0.00 -10.12
CA THR A 544 29.89 0.07 -11.02
C THR A 544 30.69 1.37 -10.87
N TYR A 545 30.05 2.45 -10.40
CA TYR A 545 30.66 3.77 -10.19
C TYR A 545 31.22 3.98 -8.79
N VAL A 546 30.79 3.19 -7.80
CA VAL A 546 31.01 3.46 -6.37
C VAL A 546 31.90 2.39 -5.71
N GLN A 547 32.87 1.87 -6.48
CA GLN A 547 33.66 0.67 -6.15
C GLN A 547 34.48 0.72 -4.84
N GLU A 548 34.68 1.91 -4.24
CA GLU A 548 35.48 2.11 -3.02
C GLU A 548 34.67 2.06 -1.71
N ILE A 549 33.33 1.97 -1.76
CA ILE A 549 32.47 2.00 -0.57
C ILE A 549 32.15 0.58 -0.09
N LYS A 550 32.57 0.22 1.12
CA LYS A 550 32.40 -1.14 1.70
C LYS A 550 30.94 -1.57 1.94
N SER A 551 29.95 -0.72 1.70
CA SER A 551 28.53 -1.01 1.95
C SER A 551 27.65 -0.87 0.71
N HIS A 552 27.77 -1.84 -0.21
CA HIS A 552 27.00 -1.90 -1.44
C HIS A 552 25.49 -2.18 -1.23
N SER A 553 25.12 -3.01 -0.24
CA SER A 553 23.70 -3.32 0.05
C SER A 553 22.93 -2.06 0.47
N PHE A 554 23.58 -1.25 1.29
CA PHE A 554 23.02 -0.03 1.83
C PHE A 554 22.63 1.00 0.76
N ILE A 555 23.57 1.28 -0.15
CA ILE A 555 23.39 2.20 -1.28
C ILE A 555 22.19 1.76 -2.14
N CYS A 556 22.02 0.46 -2.32
CA CYS A 556 20.95 -0.09 -3.14
C CYS A 556 19.58 0.01 -2.48
N ASP A 557 19.49 -0.18 -1.16
CA ASP A 557 18.24 -0.02 -0.41
C ASP A 557 17.81 1.44 -0.36
N GLU A 558 18.75 2.35 -0.09
CA GLU A 558 18.51 3.80 -0.11
C GLU A 558 18.09 4.29 -1.50
N LEU A 559 18.76 3.80 -2.56
CA LEU A 559 18.39 4.12 -3.94
C LEU A 559 17.02 3.56 -4.32
N ALA A 560 16.71 2.32 -3.95
CA ALA A 560 15.41 1.70 -4.20
C ALA A 560 14.28 2.50 -3.54
N LEU A 561 14.51 2.99 -2.32
CA LEU A 561 13.53 3.75 -1.57
C LEU A 561 13.29 5.15 -2.15
N GLU A 562 14.35 5.88 -2.48
CA GLU A 562 14.24 7.18 -3.15
C GLU A 562 13.57 7.02 -4.54
N LEU A 563 13.93 5.99 -5.31
CA LEU A 563 13.23 5.65 -6.56
C LEU A 563 11.74 5.42 -6.35
N LYS A 564 11.35 4.69 -5.30
CA LYS A 564 9.94 4.43 -4.96
C LYS A 564 9.22 5.75 -4.68
N VAL A 565 9.81 6.62 -3.86
CA VAL A 565 9.26 7.95 -3.53
C VAL A 565 9.09 8.79 -4.79
N GLN A 566 10.10 8.86 -5.66
CA GLN A 566 10.04 9.64 -6.90
C GLN A 566 8.99 9.11 -7.89
N LEU A 567 8.88 7.79 -8.05
CA LEU A 567 7.84 7.15 -8.86
C LEU A 567 6.44 7.44 -8.31
N GLN A 568 6.24 7.35 -6.99
CA GLN A 568 4.97 7.68 -6.34
C GLN A 568 4.62 9.17 -6.48
N GLN A 569 5.59 10.07 -6.44
CA GLN A 569 5.39 11.49 -6.71
C GLN A 569 4.99 11.74 -8.17
N GLN A 570 5.65 11.12 -9.14
CA GLN A 570 5.25 11.23 -10.55
C GLN A 570 3.85 10.68 -10.80
N PHE A 571 3.51 9.54 -10.19
CA PHE A 571 2.15 9.00 -10.24
C PHE A 571 1.12 10.03 -9.76
N ARG A 572 1.38 10.70 -8.63
CA ARG A 572 0.50 11.76 -8.11
C ARG A 572 0.39 12.94 -9.08
N ARG A 573 1.48 13.35 -9.74
CA ARG A 573 1.46 14.42 -10.76
C ARG A 573 0.57 14.04 -11.95
N LEU A 574 0.75 12.85 -12.51
CA LEU A 574 -0.02 12.35 -13.66
C LEU A 574 -1.52 12.24 -13.36
N THR A 575 -1.87 11.79 -12.16
CA THR A 575 -3.27 11.71 -11.74
C THR A 575 -3.91 13.09 -11.53
N THR A 576 -3.14 14.10 -11.11
CA THR A 576 -3.64 15.48 -10.99
C THR A 576 -3.73 16.23 -12.32
N SER A 577 -2.81 16.01 -13.26
CA SER A 577 -2.83 16.66 -14.58
C SER A 577 -3.92 16.10 -15.49
N SER A 578 -4.48 14.92 -15.17
CA SER A 578 -5.40 14.18 -16.03
C SER A 578 -4.82 13.88 -17.42
N SER A 579 -3.49 13.84 -17.55
CA SER A 579 -2.80 13.62 -18.83
C SER A 579 -2.78 12.16 -19.26
N VAL A 580 -3.04 11.23 -18.33
CA VAL A 580 -3.10 9.79 -18.60
C VAL A 580 -4.40 9.25 -18.02
N ASN A 581 -5.12 8.45 -18.81
CA ASN A 581 -6.35 7.80 -18.39
C ASN A 581 -6.08 6.87 -17.20
N LEU A 582 -6.94 6.93 -16.17
CA LEU A 582 -6.76 6.16 -14.93
C LEU A 582 -6.65 4.64 -15.15
N ALA A 583 -7.27 4.10 -16.21
CA ALA A 583 -7.17 2.67 -16.51
C ALA A 583 -5.74 2.22 -16.75
N PHE A 584 -4.92 3.02 -17.44
CA PHE A 584 -3.50 2.73 -17.71
C PHE A 584 -2.61 2.86 -16.47
N LEU A 585 -3.13 3.48 -15.41
CA LEU A 585 -2.39 3.74 -14.18
C LEU A 585 -2.76 2.75 -13.07
N GLU A 586 -3.83 1.96 -13.20
CA GLU A 586 -4.36 1.17 -12.08
C GLU A 586 -3.42 0.04 -11.64
N LEU A 587 -2.84 -0.71 -12.59
CA LEU A 587 -1.88 -1.75 -12.24
C LEU A 587 -0.62 -1.15 -11.61
N TRP A 588 -0.13 -0.04 -12.16
CA TRP A 588 1.01 0.68 -11.60
C TRP A 588 0.72 1.19 -10.18
N ARG A 589 -0.48 1.75 -9.96
CA ARG A 589 -0.97 2.18 -8.64
C ARG A 589 -0.92 1.02 -7.65
N TYR A 590 -1.54 -0.10 -8.01
CA TYR A 590 -1.58 -1.28 -7.15
C TYR A 590 -0.16 -1.77 -6.80
N ASN A 591 0.70 -1.96 -7.80
CA ASN A 591 2.07 -2.46 -7.59
C ASN A 591 2.96 -1.49 -6.78
N LEU A 592 2.73 -0.18 -6.84
CA LEU A 592 3.51 0.82 -6.09
C LEU A 592 3.02 1.08 -4.67
N PHE A 593 1.70 0.97 -4.42
CA PHE A 593 1.08 1.46 -3.19
C PHE A 593 0.42 0.37 -2.35
N ASP A 594 -0.06 -0.71 -2.96
CA ASP A 594 -0.85 -1.74 -2.28
C ASP A 594 -0.12 -3.09 -2.16
N ALA A 595 0.69 -3.42 -3.16
CA ALA A 595 1.45 -4.67 -3.19
C ALA A 595 2.68 -4.63 -2.27
N ASP A 596 2.96 -5.75 -1.64
CA ASP A 596 4.23 -6.04 -1.00
C ASP A 596 5.27 -6.39 -2.09
N PRO A 597 6.30 -5.54 -2.30
CA PRO A 597 7.22 -5.70 -3.42
C PRO A 597 8.16 -6.90 -3.29
N ASP A 598 8.29 -7.49 -2.10
CA ASP A 598 9.17 -8.62 -1.81
C ASP A 598 8.48 -9.98 -1.98
N MET A 599 7.15 -9.98 -2.04
CA MET A 599 6.35 -11.16 -2.34
C MET A 599 6.51 -11.61 -3.80
N THR A 600 6.48 -12.93 -4.03
CA THR A 600 6.53 -13.48 -5.40
C THR A 600 5.37 -12.93 -6.24
N PRO A 601 5.61 -12.36 -7.43
CA PRO A 601 4.54 -11.78 -8.23
C PRO A 601 3.52 -12.83 -8.69
N LEU A 602 2.27 -12.42 -8.84
CA LEU A 602 1.24 -13.12 -9.61
C LEU A 602 1.46 -12.79 -11.09
N ILE A 603 1.59 -13.80 -11.92
CA ILE A 603 1.92 -13.64 -13.34
C ILE A 603 0.69 -13.96 -14.17
N VAL A 604 0.24 -12.99 -14.97
CA VAL A 604 -0.74 -13.18 -16.02
C VAL A 604 -0.06 -12.96 -17.36
N ALA A 605 -0.16 -13.98 -18.22
CA ALA A 605 0.33 -13.90 -19.57
C ALA A 605 -0.82 -13.91 -20.57
N TYR A 606 -0.69 -13.15 -21.65
CA TYR A 606 -1.68 -13.12 -22.73
C TYR A 606 -1.03 -13.35 -24.11
N SER A 607 -1.78 -13.97 -25.03
CA SER A 607 -1.35 -14.17 -26.42
C SER A 607 -1.33 -12.84 -27.20
N HIS A 608 -0.63 -12.81 -28.33
CA HIS A 608 -0.55 -11.62 -29.18
C HIS A 608 -1.94 -11.07 -29.56
N TYR A 609 -2.87 -11.95 -29.93
CA TYR A 609 -4.21 -11.50 -30.32
C TYR A 609 -5.14 -11.15 -29.15
N ALA A 610 -4.71 -11.32 -27.89
CA ALA A 610 -5.44 -10.85 -26.71
C ALA A 610 -4.96 -9.46 -26.24
N GLU A 611 -3.93 -8.89 -26.87
CA GLU A 611 -3.29 -7.63 -26.48
C GLU A 611 -4.25 -6.42 -26.52
N TYR A 612 -5.26 -6.42 -27.41
CA TYR A 612 -6.25 -5.34 -27.50
C TYR A 612 -7.03 -5.10 -26.19
N SER A 613 -7.07 -6.10 -25.30
CA SER A 613 -7.73 -6.00 -23.99
C SER A 613 -6.76 -5.86 -22.82
N SER A 614 -5.47 -5.61 -23.05
CA SER A 614 -4.44 -5.59 -21.99
C SER A 614 -4.82 -4.69 -20.82
N VAL A 615 -5.20 -3.43 -21.06
CA VAL A 615 -5.61 -2.46 -20.02
C VAL A 615 -6.85 -2.93 -19.24
N VAL A 616 -7.81 -3.55 -19.93
CA VAL A 616 -9.01 -4.12 -19.29
C VAL A 616 -8.61 -5.27 -18.37
N LEU A 617 -7.70 -6.14 -18.84
CA LEU A 617 -7.17 -7.27 -18.07
C LEU A 617 -6.40 -6.78 -16.85
N GLU A 618 -5.51 -5.79 -17.01
CA GLU A 618 -4.78 -5.14 -15.92
C GLU A 618 -5.72 -4.69 -14.80
N CYS A 619 -6.74 -3.90 -15.12
CA CYS A 619 -7.70 -3.40 -14.15
C CYS A 619 -8.56 -4.52 -13.52
N LEU A 620 -9.06 -5.46 -14.33
CA LEU A 620 -9.84 -6.61 -13.86
C LEU A 620 -9.05 -7.44 -12.84
N LEU A 621 -7.79 -7.72 -13.14
CA LEU A 621 -6.96 -8.63 -12.37
C LEU A 621 -6.45 -7.98 -11.07
N VAL A 622 -6.21 -6.67 -11.07
CA VAL A 622 -6.07 -5.91 -9.80
C VAL A 622 -7.30 -6.11 -8.94
N GLY A 623 -8.51 -5.96 -9.52
CA GLY A 623 -9.77 -6.20 -8.81
C GLY A 623 -9.90 -7.62 -8.23
N VAL A 624 -9.42 -8.64 -8.96
CA VAL A 624 -9.45 -10.06 -8.55
C VAL A 624 -8.45 -10.34 -7.43
N TYR A 625 -7.22 -9.83 -7.54
CA TYR A 625 -6.10 -10.29 -6.71
C TYR A 625 -5.67 -9.32 -5.61
N LYS A 626 -6.27 -8.13 -5.51
CA LYS A 626 -5.87 -7.10 -4.52
C LYS A 626 -5.75 -7.59 -3.08
N HIS A 627 -6.52 -8.61 -2.68
CA HIS A 627 -6.51 -9.16 -1.33
C HIS A 627 -5.27 -10.00 -1.00
N HIS A 628 -4.53 -10.47 -2.01
CA HIS A 628 -3.32 -11.26 -1.83
C HIS A 628 -2.10 -10.41 -1.47
N ARG A 629 -2.14 -9.09 -1.71
CA ARG A 629 -1.01 -8.15 -1.54
C ARG A 629 0.27 -8.55 -2.28
N ARG A 630 0.20 -9.47 -3.25
CA ARG A 630 1.32 -9.82 -4.14
C ARG A 630 1.39 -8.82 -5.30
N PRO A 631 2.58 -8.50 -5.85
CA PRO A 631 2.68 -7.74 -7.09
C PRO A 631 1.98 -8.50 -8.22
N ILE A 632 1.32 -7.81 -9.13
CA ILE A 632 0.65 -8.42 -10.28
C ILE A 632 1.39 -7.99 -11.54
N LEU A 633 1.76 -8.95 -12.37
CA LEU A 633 2.34 -8.70 -13.68
C LEU A 633 1.36 -9.17 -14.75
N VAL A 634 1.11 -8.33 -15.74
CA VAL A 634 0.25 -8.62 -16.89
C VAL A 634 1.08 -8.33 -18.14
N MET A 635 1.51 -9.39 -18.82
CA MET A 635 2.52 -9.27 -19.88
C MET A 635 2.20 -10.18 -21.08
N PRO A 636 2.71 -9.86 -22.28
CA PRO A 636 2.54 -10.74 -23.43
C PRO A 636 3.37 -12.02 -23.28
N GLU A 637 2.89 -13.11 -23.87
CA GLU A 637 3.51 -14.44 -23.76
C GLU A 637 4.98 -14.47 -24.23
N TRP A 638 5.32 -13.72 -25.27
CA TRP A 638 6.70 -13.67 -25.76
C TRP A 638 7.65 -13.10 -24.71
N HIS A 639 7.19 -12.11 -23.93
CA HIS A 639 7.97 -11.50 -22.86
C HIS A 639 8.11 -12.44 -21.67
N LEU A 640 7.05 -13.18 -21.34
CA LEU A 640 7.12 -14.25 -20.33
C LEU A 640 8.23 -15.26 -20.67
N ARG A 641 8.30 -15.74 -21.92
CA ARG A 641 9.27 -16.76 -22.35
C ARG A 641 10.72 -16.27 -22.33
N GLU A 642 10.93 -14.97 -22.48
CA GLU A 642 12.26 -14.36 -22.53
C GLU A 642 12.79 -14.03 -21.12
N TYR A 643 11.90 -13.68 -20.18
CA TYR A 643 12.29 -13.13 -18.88
C TYR A 643 11.78 -13.88 -17.64
N SER A 644 10.98 -14.94 -17.81
CA SER A 644 10.46 -15.74 -16.70
C SER A 644 10.67 -17.23 -16.90
N GLU A 645 11.28 -17.89 -15.92
CA GLU A 645 11.38 -19.35 -15.85
C GLU A 645 10.07 -20.00 -15.34
N ASN A 646 9.12 -19.19 -14.86
CA ASN A 646 7.89 -19.68 -14.24
C ASN A 646 6.71 -19.70 -15.22
N ALA A 647 5.87 -20.73 -15.10
CA ALA A 647 4.56 -20.73 -15.74
C ALA A 647 3.68 -19.62 -15.16
N PRO A 648 2.80 -18.99 -15.96
CA PRO A 648 1.91 -17.94 -15.47
C PRO A 648 0.82 -18.54 -14.57
N ASP A 649 0.33 -17.78 -13.60
CA ASP A 649 -0.84 -18.15 -12.80
C ASP A 649 -2.11 -18.16 -13.66
N VAL A 650 -2.21 -17.24 -14.62
CA VAL A 650 -3.30 -17.16 -15.59
C VAL A 650 -2.75 -16.98 -16.99
N PHE A 651 -3.18 -17.81 -17.94
CA PHE A 651 -2.90 -17.64 -19.36
C PHE A 651 -4.17 -17.30 -20.14
N ILE A 652 -4.13 -16.22 -20.91
CA ILE A 652 -5.26 -15.66 -21.63
C ILE A 652 -4.99 -15.69 -23.14
N PHE A 653 -5.91 -16.24 -23.91
CA PHE A 653 -5.83 -16.18 -25.37
C PHE A 653 -7.12 -15.64 -25.99
N SER A 654 -7.07 -15.27 -27.25
CA SER A 654 -8.17 -14.76 -28.03
C SER A 654 -8.70 -15.82 -28.99
N ILE A 655 -9.98 -15.70 -29.37
CA ILE A 655 -10.56 -16.51 -30.46
C ILE A 655 -9.81 -16.38 -31.78
N LEU A 656 -9.10 -15.27 -31.97
CA LEU A 656 -8.31 -14.97 -33.15
C LEU A 656 -7.01 -15.79 -33.25
N ASP A 657 -6.53 -16.37 -32.14
CA ASP A 657 -5.25 -17.09 -32.13
C ASP A 657 -5.25 -18.39 -32.96
N TYR A 658 -6.40 -19.01 -33.16
CA TYR A 658 -6.49 -20.35 -33.79
C TYR A 658 -7.54 -20.44 -34.89
N ASP A 659 -7.87 -19.31 -35.53
CA ASP A 659 -8.91 -19.22 -36.57
C ASP A 659 -10.27 -19.79 -36.11
N CYS A 660 -10.59 -19.62 -34.82
CA CYS A 660 -11.84 -20.11 -34.23
C CYS A 660 -13.04 -19.20 -34.54
N LEU A 661 -12.87 -18.19 -35.41
CA LEU A 661 -13.88 -17.15 -35.70
C LEU A 661 -15.19 -17.73 -36.26
N THR A 662 -15.12 -18.82 -37.00
CA THR A 662 -16.29 -19.50 -37.58
C THR A 662 -16.93 -20.51 -36.63
N GLY A 663 -16.33 -20.74 -35.46
CA GLY A 663 -16.78 -21.69 -34.43
C GLY A 663 -15.64 -22.55 -33.87
N ILE A 664 -15.93 -23.31 -32.80
CA ILE A 664 -15.00 -24.27 -32.19
C ILE A 664 -14.91 -25.54 -33.05
N THR A 665 -14.19 -25.46 -34.18
CA THR A 665 -13.93 -26.60 -35.09
C THR A 665 -13.00 -27.65 -34.46
N PRO A 666 -12.89 -28.88 -35.00
CA PRO A 666 -11.93 -29.87 -34.51
C PRO A 666 -10.48 -29.37 -34.48
N ASN A 667 -10.07 -28.55 -35.45
CA ASN A 667 -8.74 -27.94 -35.49
C ASN A 667 -8.57 -26.91 -34.36
N CYS A 668 -9.57 -26.06 -34.15
CA CYS A 668 -9.60 -25.12 -33.02
C CYS A 668 -9.54 -25.87 -31.68
N GLN A 669 -10.29 -26.98 -31.52
CA GLN A 669 -10.25 -27.82 -30.32
C GLN A 669 -8.87 -28.43 -30.07
N GLN A 670 -8.20 -28.93 -31.13
CA GLN A 670 -6.83 -29.45 -31.01
C GLN A 670 -5.85 -28.36 -30.59
N ALA A 671 -5.97 -27.16 -31.15
CA ALA A 671 -5.12 -26.02 -30.78
C ALA A 671 -5.33 -25.58 -29.32
N ILE A 672 -6.59 -25.51 -28.87
CA ILE A 672 -6.94 -25.23 -27.46
C ILE A 672 -6.40 -26.34 -26.54
N ALA A 673 -6.58 -27.61 -26.91
CA ALA A 673 -6.09 -28.74 -26.13
C ALA A 673 -4.56 -28.75 -26.01
N LEU A 674 -3.84 -28.40 -27.08
CA LEU A 674 -2.39 -28.22 -27.05
C LEU A 674 -1.99 -27.09 -26.11
N ARG A 675 -2.71 -25.97 -26.13
CA ARG A 675 -2.44 -24.84 -25.22
C ARG A 675 -2.68 -25.21 -23.75
N ILE A 676 -3.79 -25.89 -23.46
CA ILE A 676 -4.08 -26.41 -22.13
C ILE A 676 -2.97 -27.38 -21.71
N ARG A 677 -2.49 -28.25 -22.62
CA ARG A 677 -1.38 -29.16 -22.31
C ARG A 677 -0.12 -28.40 -21.87
N ASN A 678 0.21 -27.30 -22.52
CA ASN A 678 1.44 -26.55 -22.25
C ASN A 678 1.43 -25.84 -20.88
N TYR A 679 0.26 -25.47 -20.35
CA TYR A 679 0.16 -24.63 -19.13
C TYR A 679 -0.59 -25.30 -17.97
N ALA A 680 -1.56 -26.18 -18.22
CA ALA A 680 -2.43 -26.72 -17.17
C ALA A 680 -1.90 -27.96 -16.44
N TYR A 681 -0.86 -28.62 -16.96
CA TYR A 681 -0.29 -29.86 -16.36
C TYR A 681 1.11 -29.66 -15.75
N GLY A 682 1.48 -28.40 -15.46
CA GLY A 682 2.69 -28.09 -14.70
C GLY A 682 2.51 -28.32 -13.19
N PRO A 683 3.60 -28.28 -12.40
CA PRO A 683 3.56 -28.43 -10.93
C PRO A 683 2.76 -27.32 -10.23
N ARG A 684 2.55 -26.17 -10.89
CA ARG A 684 1.59 -25.13 -10.51
C ARG A 684 0.57 -25.00 -11.65
N PRO A 685 -0.69 -25.44 -11.49
CA PRO A 685 -1.65 -25.45 -12.58
C PRO A 685 -2.06 -24.02 -12.97
N THR A 686 -1.78 -23.62 -14.21
CA THR A 686 -2.20 -22.34 -14.78
C THR A 686 -3.71 -22.34 -15.10
N ALA A 687 -4.42 -21.29 -14.70
CA ALA A 687 -5.79 -21.07 -15.14
C ALA A 687 -5.84 -20.57 -16.59
N ILE A 688 -6.72 -21.14 -17.40
CA ILE A 688 -6.83 -20.83 -18.83
C ILE A 688 -8.07 -20.00 -19.10
N MET A 689 -7.92 -18.86 -19.77
CA MET A 689 -9.02 -17.99 -20.18
C MET A 689 -9.02 -17.72 -21.70
N MET A 690 -10.20 -17.52 -22.25
CA MET A 690 -10.42 -17.17 -23.65
C MET A 690 -11.24 -15.87 -23.76
N LEU A 691 -10.73 -14.90 -24.53
CA LEU A 691 -11.40 -13.65 -24.90
C LEU A 691 -12.06 -13.77 -26.27
N VAL A 692 -13.31 -13.33 -26.36
CA VAL A 692 -14.10 -13.35 -27.59
C VAL A 692 -14.78 -12.00 -27.80
N GLY A 693 -14.14 -11.16 -28.62
CA GLY A 693 -14.68 -9.85 -29.01
C GLY A 693 -15.74 -9.92 -30.11
N GLU A 694 -15.57 -10.83 -31.07
CA GLU A 694 -16.47 -11.03 -32.21
C GLU A 694 -17.65 -11.96 -31.88
N PRO A 695 -18.81 -11.82 -32.55
CA PRO A 695 -19.99 -12.64 -32.30
C PRO A 695 -19.83 -14.02 -32.97
N ALA A 696 -18.96 -14.86 -32.39
CA ALA A 696 -18.65 -16.20 -32.85
C ALA A 696 -19.27 -17.26 -31.93
N SER A 697 -19.56 -18.45 -32.48
CA SER A 697 -20.07 -19.57 -31.69
C SER A 697 -18.97 -20.21 -30.85
N THR A 698 -19.21 -20.36 -29.55
CA THR A 698 -18.30 -21.04 -28.61
C THR A 698 -18.82 -22.41 -28.18
N GLN A 699 -19.81 -22.96 -28.89
CA GLN A 699 -20.35 -24.28 -28.59
C GLN A 699 -19.26 -25.36 -28.72
N GLY A 700 -19.11 -26.20 -27.70
CA GLY A 700 -18.07 -27.23 -27.66
C GLY A 700 -16.69 -26.76 -27.19
N LEU A 701 -16.62 -25.55 -26.60
CA LEU A 701 -15.43 -25.10 -25.86
C LEU A 701 -15.18 -26.01 -24.64
N ASP A 702 -13.90 -26.31 -24.37
CA ASP A 702 -13.48 -27.11 -23.22
C ASP A 702 -13.92 -26.45 -21.89
N GLU A 703 -14.62 -27.19 -21.03
CA GLU A 703 -15.18 -26.72 -19.75
C GLU A 703 -14.12 -26.22 -18.76
N ARG A 704 -12.84 -26.54 -18.97
CA ARG A 704 -11.74 -26.01 -18.15
C ARG A 704 -11.40 -24.56 -18.50
N VAL A 705 -11.77 -24.08 -19.69
CA VAL A 705 -11.49 -22.72 -20.15
C VAL A 705 -12.54 -21.76 -19.59
N ILE A 706 -12.08 -20.67 -18.97
CA ILE A 706 -12.95 -19.56 -18.56
C ILE A 706 -13.20 -18.68 -19.80
N LEU A 707 -14.46 -18.46 -20.14
CA LEU A 707 -14.86 -17.68 -21.30
C LEU A 707 -15.26 -16.26 -20.90
N LEU A 708 -14.61 -15.26 -21.49
CA LEU A 708 -15.05 -13.86 -21.44
C LEU A 708 -15.49 -13.49 -22.86
N SER A 709 -16.78 -13.23 -23.05
CA SER A 709 -17.31 -12.96 -24.40
C SER A 709 -18.36 -11.85 -24.43
N THR A 710 -18.52 -11.30 -25.63
CA THR A 710 -19.43 -10.21 -25.95
C THR A 710 -20.84 -10.69 -26.29
N VAL A 711 -21.12 -11.99 -26.14
CA VAL A 711 -22.42 -12.60 -26.43
C VAL A 711 -23.04 -13.07 -25.12
N SER A 712 -24.22 -12.58 -24.79
CA SER A 712 -24.86 -12.83 -23.48
C SER A 712 -25.57 -14.19 -23.37
N GLY A 713 -25.87 -14.84 -24.50
CA GLY A 713 -26.67 -16.07 -24.59
C GLY A 713 -25.89 -17.38 -24.72
N VAL A 714 -24.65 -17.46 -24.25
CA VAL A 714 -23.82 -18.67 -24.36
C VAL A 714 -24.13 -19.68 -23.26
N THR A 715 -24.10 -20.98 -23.60
CA THR A 715 -24.41 -22.10 -22.69
C THR A 715 -23.22 -22.55 -21.84
N HIS A 716 -22.04 -21.96 -22.02
CA HIS A 716 -20.81 -22.35 -21.32
C HIS A 716 -20.89 -22.05 -19.82
N LYS A 717 -20.56 -23.02 -18.96
CA LYS A 717 -20.76 -22.89 -17.50
C LYS A 717 -19.81 -21.88 -16.85
N ARG A 718 -18.60 -21.73 -17.38
CA ARG A 718 -17.56 -20.81 -16.87
C ARG A 718 -17.51 -19.54 -17.72
N HIS A 719 -18.65 -18.89 -17.90
CA HIS A 719 -18.79 -17.70 -18.73
C HIS A 719 -18.97 -16.42 -17.92
N VAL A 720 -18.30 -15.35 -18.36
CA VAL A 720 -18.52 -13.97 -17.91
C VAL A 720 -18.82 -13.10 -19.13
N TYR A 721 -20.00 -12.48 -19.15
CA TYR A 721 -20.36 -11.52 -20.20
C TYR A 721 -19.54 -10.23 -20.03
N LEU A 722 -18.83 -9.83 -21.09
CA LEU A 722 -18.01 -8.63 -21.15
C LEU A 722 -18.22 -7.98 -22.53
N ASN A 723 -18.95 -6.87 -22.58
CA ASN A 723 -19.34 -6.25 -23.86
C ASN A 723 -18.25 -5.32 -24.42
N VAL A 724 -18.23 -5.17 -25.77
CA VAL A 724 -17.21 -4.34 -26.44
C VAL A 724 -17.41 -2.85 -26.14
N ALA A 725 -18.66 -2.40 -25.97
CA ALA A 725 -18.95 -1.04 -25.55
C ALA A 725 -18.17 -0.65 -24.28
N SER A 726 -18.12 -1.56 -23.30
CA SER A 726 -17.36 -1.40 -22.07
C SER A 726 -15.86 -1.53 -22.28
N THR A 727 -15.39 -2.61 -22.92
CA THR A 727 -13.95 -2.82 -23.11
C THR A 727 -13.30 -1.78 -24.00
N SER A 728 -14.05 -1.11 -24.88
CA SER A 728 -13.54 -0.01 -25.72
C SER A 728 -12.95 1.15 -24.92
N PHE A 729 -13.29 1.30 -23.63
CA PHE A 729 -12.66 2.29 -22.76
C PHE A 729 -11.22 1.94 -22.35
N GLY A 730 -10.77 0.69 -22.54
CA GLY A 730 -9.37 0.30 -22.40
C GLY A 730 -8.49 0.82 -23.53
N GLU A 731 -9.10 1.25 -24.64
CA GLU A 731 -8.43 1.76 -25.85
C GLU A 731 -8.59 3.29 -25.98
N ARG A 732 -8.87 4.00 -24.88
CA ARG A 732 -9.10 5.46 -24.86
C ARG A 732 -8.16 6.17 -23.90
N LEU A 733 -7.58 7.27 -24.36
CA LEU A 733 -6.82 8.21 -23.56
C LEU A 733 -7.72 9.30 -22.97
N GLY A 734 -8.61 9.86 -23.79
CA GLY A 734 -9.35 11.09 -23.43
C GLY A 734 -10.64 10.88 -22.62
N HIS A 735 -11.19 9.67 -22.60
CA HIS A 735 -12.55 9.44 -22.12
C HIS A 735 -12.65 8.35 -21.06
N SER A 736 -13.44 8.61 -20.03
CA SER A 736 -13.82 7.62 -19.01
C SER A 736 -15.30 7.21 -19.16
N PRO A 737 -15.70 6.01 -18.72
CA PRO A 737 -17.10 5.58 -18.77
C PRO A 737 -18.08 6.56 -18.11
N LYS A 738 -17.64 7.32 -17.10
CA LYS A 738 -18.47 8.32 -16.41
C LYS A 738 -19.03 9.38 -17.35
N ALA A 739 -18.39 9.65 -18.48
CA ALA A 739 -18.92 10.57 -19.50
C ALA A 739 -20.30 10.13 -20.02
N LEU A 740 -20.61 8.83 -19.99
CA LEU A 740 -21.91 8.30 -20.42
C LEU A 740 -23.04 8.51 -19.37
N LEU A 741 -22.72 8.96 -18.16
CA LEU A 741 -23.69 9.26 -17.10
C LEU A 741 -24.29 10.67 -17.21
N SER A 742 -23.79 11.49 -18.14
CA SER A 742 -24.24 12.87 -18.35
C SER A 742 -24.79 13.05 -19.77
N PRO A 743 -25.83 13.88 -19.97
CA PRO A 743 -26.29 14.25 -21.31
C PRO A 743 -25.26 15.11 -22.06
N ALA A 744 -25.23 14.97 -23.38
CA ALA A 744 -24.33 15.71 -24.26
C ALA A 744 -24.59 17.24 -24.23
N ALA A 745 -25.85 17.65 -24.07
CA ALA A 745 -26.24 19.06 -24.02
C ALA A 745 -25.65 19.83 -22.82
N VAL A 746 -25.27 19.13 -21.74
CA VAL A 746 -24.65 19.75 -20.56
C VAL A 746 -23.19 20.13 -20.83
N SER A 747 -22.53 19.40 -21.74
CA SER A 747 -21.11 19.57 -22.08
C SER A 747 -20.88 20.64 -23.15
N MET A 748 -21.89 20.93 -23.98
CA MET A 748 -21.80 21.83 -25.15
C MET A 748 -22.59 23.13 -24.90
N GLY A 749 -21.99 24.29 -25.19
CA GLY A 749 -22.68 25.58 -25.07
C GLY A 749 -23.78 25.78 -26.13
N PRO A 750 -24.77 26.68 -25.90
CA PRO A 750 -25.96 26.83 -26.76
C PRO A 750 -25.69 27.16 -28.24
N GLN A 751 -24.60 27.90 -28.52
CA GLN A 751 -24.23 28.27 -29.90
C GLN A 751 -23.59 27.11 -30.70
N ALA A 752 -23.08 26.07 -30.02
CA ALA A 752 -22.37 24.96 -30.69
C ALA A 752 -23.31 24.00 -31.46
N PHE A 753 -24.64 24.10 -31.25
CA PHE A 753 -25.59 23.14 -31.79
C PHE A 753 -26.01 23.40 -33.24
N ASP A 754 -26.07 24.66 -33.68
CA ASP A 754 -26.55 25.01 -35.01
C ASP A 754 -25.48 24.87 -36.10
N ASP A 755 -24.20 24.98 -35.73
CA ASP A 755 -23.06 24.94 -36.67
C ASP A 755 -22.61 23.52 -37.05
N ARG A 756 -23.23 22.47 -36.49
CA ARG A 756 -22.87 21.08 -36.77
C ARG A 756 -23.46 20.58 -38.09
N ARG A 757 -22.63 19.84 -38.85
CA ARG A 757 -23.01 19.16 -40.10
C ARG A 757 -24.03 18.07 -39.83
N PHE A 758 -24.77 17.65 -40.85
CA PHE A 758 -25.88 16.70 -40.69
C PHE A 758 -25.45 15.36 -40.12
N CYS A 759 -24.69 14.55 -40.87
CA CYS A 759 -24.40 13.17 -40.47
C CYS A 759 -23.04 12.68 -40.95
N ALA A 760 -22.38 11.87 -40.13
CA ALA A 760 -21.13 11.18 -40.48
C ALA A 760 -21.32 9.66 -40.68
N TYR A 761 -20.49 9.10 -41.57
CA TYR A 761 -20.39 7.68 -41.88
C TYR A 761 -18.92 7.23 -41.91
N LEU A 762 -18.50 6.42 -40.93
CA LEU A 762 -17.11 5.97 -40.75
C LEU A 762 -17.01 4.44 -40.73
N TYR A 763 -16.91 3.82 -41.91
CA TYR A 763 -16.75 2.37 -42.06
C TYR A 763 -15.70 2.01 -43.10
N ALA A 764 -15.05 0.86 -42.93
CA ALA A 764 -14.15 0.29 -43.94
C ALA A 764 -14.46 -1.17 -44.32
N ARG A 765 -15.66 -1.66 -43.98
CA ARG A 765 -16.19 -2.95 -44.45
C ARG A 765 -17.45 -2.69 -45.26
N CYS A 766 -17.30 -2.60 -46.58
CA CYS A 766 -18.36 -2.19 -47.51
C CYS A 766 -19.22 -3.38 -47.95
N ASP A 767 -18.87 -4.60 -47.52
CA ASP A 767 -19.60 -5.85 -47.71
C ASP A 767 -20.85 -5.97 -46.80
N ARG A 768 -21.24 -4.89 -46.11
CA ARG A 768 -22.39 -4.84 -45.20
C ARG A 768 -23.52 -4.03 -45.83
N PRO A 769 -24.47 -4.69 -46.53
CA PRO A 769 -25.42 -4.00 -47.40
C PRO A 769 -26.34 -3.04 -46.64
N GLN A 770 -26.70 -3.34 -45.39
CA GLN A 770 -27.53 -2.43 -44.58
C GLN A 770 -26.83 -1.09 -44.29
N ARG A 771 -25.51 -1.09 -44.15
CA ARG A 771 -24.73 0.12 -43.85
C ARG A 771 -24.63 1.03 -45.08
N GLU A 772 -24.23 0.45 -46.21
CA GLU A 772 -24.15 1.16 -47.49
C GLU A 772 -25.53 1.68 -47.92
N TYR A 773 -26.58 0.87 -47.74
CA TYR A 773 -27.95 1.27 -48.04
C TYR A 773 -28.43 2.43 -47.15
N MET A 774 -28.15 2.40 -45.84
CA MET A 774 -28.51 3.51 -44.94
C MET A 774 -27.78 4.79 -45.33
N PHE A 775 -26.48 4.71 -45.65
CA PHE A 775 -25.72 5.84 -46.17
C PHE A 775 -26.37 6.42 -47.43
N ASP A 776 -26.64 5.60 -48.45
CA ASP A 776 -27.22 6.06 -49.72
C ASP A 776 -28.59 6.70 -49.54
N VAL A 777 -29.44 6.11 -48.70
CA VAL A 777 -30.80 6.62 -48.46
C VAL A 777 -30.76 7.95 -47.70
N LEU A 778 -29.91 8.09 -46.68
CA LEU A 778 -29.76 9.35 -45.96
C LEU A 778 -29.11 10.42 -46.85
N ASN A 779 -28.03 10.08 -47.56
CA ASN A 779 -27.30 11.01 -48.43
C ASN A 779 -28.16 11.53 -49.59
N ALA A 780 -29.14 10.76 -50.05
CA ALA A 780 -30.13 11.20 -51.03
C ALA A 780 -31.17 12.18 -50.45
N MET A 781 -31.33 12.25 -49.13
CA MET A 781 -32.25 13.17 -48.45
C MET A 781 -31.55 14.41 -47.90
N GLU A 782 -30.40 14.23 -47.25
CA GLU A 782 -29.55 15.27 -46.67
C GLU A 782 -28.08 14.83 -46.75
N PRO A 783 -27.11 15.70 -47.08
CA PRO A 783 -25.72 15.28 -47.32
C PRO A 783 -25.07 14.57 -46.12
N VAL A 784 -24.55 13.36 -46.35
CA VAL A 784 -23.83 12.55 -45.37
C VAL A 784 -22.35 12.48 -45.74
N ASP A 785 -21.48 12.77 -44.77
CA ASP A 785 -20.04 12.70 -44.98
C ASP A 785 -19.50 11.28 -44.77
N ALA A 786 -18.94 10.70 -45.83
CA ALA A 786 -18.24 9.42 -45.78
C ALA A 786 -16.77 9.59 -45.38
N LEU A 787 -16.50 9.45 -44.07
CA LEU A 787 -15.19 9.63 -43.46
C LEU A 787 -14.29 8.37 -43.54
N GLY A 788 -14.87 7.19 -43.78
CA GLY A 788 -14.15 5.91 -43.84
C GLY A 788 -13.83 5.44 -45.25
N VAL A 789 -13.37 4.20 -45.43
CA VAL A 789 -13.11 3.64 -46.78
C VAL A 789 -14.40 3.51 -47.60
N CYS A 790 -15.52 3.23 -46.96
CA CYS A 790 -16.82 3.02 -47.61
C CYS A 790 -17.63 4.32 -47.72
N ALA A 791 -18.46 4.40 -48.76
CA ALA A 791 -19.28 5.58 -49.06
C ALA A 791 -20.50 5.22 -49.92
N GLY A 792 -21.10 4.04 -49.68
CA GLY A 792 -22.24 3.57 -50.46
C GLY A 792 -21.98 3.59 -51.95
N SER A 793 -22.95 4.12 -52.68
CA SER A 793 -22.92 4.30 -54.13
C SER A 793 -22.29 5.64 -54.55
N SER A 794 -21.92 6.54 -53.61
CA SER A 794 -21.44 7.88 -53.96
C SER A 794 -19.97 7.90 -54.41
N ARG A 795 -19.17 6.92 -53.97
CA ARG A 795 -17.82 6.67 -54.51
C ARG A 795 -17.41 5.22 -54.32
N LEU A 796 -16.45 4.78 -55.12
CA LEU A 796 -15.79 3.49 -54.92
C LEU A 796 -15.05 3.46 -53.56
N PRO A 797 -14.86 2.26 -52.98
CA PRO A 797 -14.03 2.09 -51.78
C PRO A 797 -12.64 2.68 -51.99
N ASP A 798 -12.22 3.56 -51.07
CA ASP A 798 -10.96 4.29 -51.16
C ASP A 798 -10.13 4.07 -49.90
N SER A 799 -9.04 3.31 -50.04
CA SER A 799 -8.15 2.97 -48.94
C SER A 799 -7.30 4.15 -48.44
N SER A 800 -7.30 5.30 -49.11
CA SER A 800 -6.64 6.51 -48.60
C SER A 800 -7.31 7.04 -47.31
N TYR A 801 -8.59 6.75 -47.12
CA TYR A 801 -9.35 7.07 -45.89
C TYR A 801 -9.12 6.06 -44.75
N SER A 802 -8.19 5.11 -44.91
CA SER A 802 -7.94 4.06 -43.91
C SER A 802 -7.13 4.52 -42.70
N THR A 803 -6.49 5.69 -42.75
CA THR A 803 -5.53 6.17 -41.75
C THR A 803 -6.11 6.33 -40.35
N SER A 804 -7.42 6.56 -40.20
CA SER A 804 -8.08 6.64 -38.89
C SER A 804 -8.37 5.28 -38.26
N ARG A 805 -8.71 4.25 -39.04
CA ARG A 805 -9.07 2.91 -38.50
C ARG A 805 -7.85 2.12 -38.02
N TYR A 806 -6.68 2.36 -38.60
CA TYR A 806 -5.41 1.76 -38.18
C TYR A 806 -4.64 2.67 -37.21
N SER A 807 -5.26 3.77 -36.78
CA SER A 807 -4.74 4.58 -35.69
C SER A 807 -4.76 3.76 -34.40
N ASP A 808 -3.69 3.89 -33.62
CA ASP A 808 -3.58 3.27 -32.31
C ASP A 808 -4.64 3.76 -31.33
N TRP A 809 -5.24 4.93 -31.60
CA TRP A 809 -6.27 5.56 -30.78
C TRP A 809 -7.55 5.81 -31.58
N TYR A 810 -7.94 4.86 -32.45
CA TYR A 810 -9.12 4.95 -33.32
C TYR A 810 -10.37 5.47 -32.61
N ASN A 811 -10.62 5.02 -31.38
CA ASN A 811 -11.80 5.39 -30.62
C ASN A 811 -11.85 6.87 -30.26
N ASP A 812 -10.72 7.47 -29.89
CA ASP A 812 -10.66 8.91 -29.60
C ASP A 812 -10.65 9.74 -30.89
N ASP A 813 -9.96 9.28 -31.94
CA ASP A 813 -9.99 9.93 -33.26
C ASP A 813 -11.41 9.92 -33.86
N ALA A 814 -12.15 8.84 -33.69
CA ALA A 814 -13.54 8.75 -34.12
C ALA A 814 -14.41 9.75 -33.37
N VAL A 815 -14.24 9.89 -32.05
CA VAL A 815 -14.95 10.88 -31.24
C VAL A 815 -14.67 12.30 -31.74
N ALA A 816 -13.40 12.67 -31.90
CA ALA A 816 -12.99 13.99 -32.37
C ALA A 816 -13.54 14.32 -33.78
N ASN A 817 -13.60 13.32 -34.66
CA ASN A 817 -14.22 13.50 -35.98
C ASN A 817 -15.74 13.70 -35.88
N PHE A 818 -16.41 13.01 -34.96
CA PHE A 818 -17.86 13.05 -34.79
C PHE A 818 -18.37 14.33 -34.09
N GLU A 819 -17.53 15.05 -33.34
CA GLU A 819 -17.91 16.30 -32.65
C GLU A 819 -18.54 17.35 -33.58
N ARG A 820 -18.21 17.31 -34.88
CA ARG A 820 -18.73 18.24 -35.90
C ARG A 820 -20.09 17.87 -36.47
N TYR A 821 -20.70 16.75 -36.06
CA TYR A 821 -21.87 16.17 -36.70
C TYR A 821 -23.05 15.98 -35.75
N LYS A 822 -24.27 16.32 -36.19
CA LYS A 822 -25.48 16.11 -35.38
C LYS A 822 -25.78 14.63 -35.18
N PHE A 823 -25.57 13.83 -36.22
CA PHE A 823 -25.85 12.40 -36.24
C PHE A 823 -24.64 11.57 -36.70
N VAL A 824 -24.59 10.31 -36.27
CA VAL A 824 -23.58 9.34 -36.72
C VAL A 824 -24.25 7.98 -36.96
N ILE A 825 -23.97 7.36 -38.10
CA ILE A 825 -24.45 6.00 -38.39
C ILE A 825 -23.64 4.98 -37.57
N ALA A 826 -24.28 4.36 -36.59
CA ALA A 826 -23.71 3.44 -35.59
C ALA A 826 -24.24 2.00 -35.76
N PHE A 827 -24.14 1.44 -36.96
CA PHE A 827 -24.63 0.12 -37.31
C PHE A 827 -23.62 -0.98 -36.97
N GLU A 828 -24.06 -2.00 -36.25
CA GLU A 828 -23.24 -3.17 -35.93
C GLU A 828 -22.97 -4.06 -37.14
N ASN A 829 -21.95 -4.92 -37.04
CA ASN A 829 -21.65 -5.90 -38.08
C ASN A 829 -22.67 -7.06 -38.09
N SER A 830 -23.34 -7.28 -36.95
CA SER A 830 -24.20 -8.42 -36.67
C SER A 830 -25.26 -8.03 -35.63
N GLY A 831 -26.45 -8.62 -35.72
CA GLY A 831 -27.58 -8.40 -34.79
C GLY A 831 -27.66 -9.41 -33.64
N VAL A 832 -26.56 -10.10 -33.33
CA VAL A 832 -26.51 -11.13 -32.27
C VAL A 832 -26.73 -10.52 -30.89
N SER A 833 -27.48 -11.21 -30.03
CA SER A 833 -27.74 -10.80 -28.65
C SER A 833 -26.43 -10.64 -27.85
N GLY A 834 -26.29 -9.54 -27.13
CA GLY A 834 -25.07 -9.20 -26.39
C GLY A 834 -24.09 -8.29 -27.15
N TYR A 835 -24.09 -8.32 -28.49
CA TYR A 835 -23.07 -7.64 -29.30
C TYR A 835 -23.38 -6.15 -29.49
N VAL A 836 -22.87 -5.34 -28.57
CA VAL A 836 -22.93 -3.86 -28.60
C VAL A 836 -21.50 -3.34 -28.43
N THR A 837 -21.06 -2.48 -29.34
CA THR A 837 -19.64 -2.11 -29.46
C THR A 837 -19.37 -0.60 -29.32
N GLU A 838 -18.11 -0.21 -29.52
CA GLU A 838 -17.63 1.16 -29.57
C GLU A 838 -18.42 2.06 -30.53
N LYS A 839 -19.07 1.49 -31.55
CA LYS A 839 -19.83 2.23 -32.58
C LYS A 839 -20.96 3.05 -32.00
N LEU A 840 -21.55 2.58 -30.89
CA LEU A 840 -22.57 3.34 -30.18
C LEU A 840 -21.96 4.30 -29.16
N VAL A 841 -20.82 3.94 -28.56
CA VAL A 841 -20.12 4.76 -27.55
C VAL A 841 -19.48 6.01 -28.15
N ASN A 842 -18.78 5.88 -29.29
CA ASN A 842 -18.09 6.98 -29.95
C ASN A 842 -19.00 8.19 -30.24
N PRO A 843 -20.18 8.03 -30.86
CA PRO A 843 -21.08 9.16 -31.08
C PRO A 843 -21.63 9.77 -29.78
N PHE A 844 -21.93 8.97 -28.76
CA PHE A 844 -22.35 9.52 -27.46
C PHE A 844 -21.28 10.41 -26.84
N LEU A 845 -20.02 9.98 -26.84
CA LEU A 845 -18.91 10.77 -26.31
C LEU A 845 -18.67 12.04 -27.13
N ALA A 846 -18.89 11.99 -28.45
CA ALA A 846 -18.83 13.15 -29.34
C ALA A 846 -20.04 14.10 -29.25
N GLY A 847 -20.99 13.80 -28.35
CA GLY A 847 -22.26 14.53 -28.24
C GLY A 847 -23.13 14.46 -29.50
N SER A 848 -22.96 13.45 -30.35
CA SER A 848 -23.79 13.20 -31.53
C SER A 848 -24.94 12.24 -31.17
N ILE A 849 -26.06 12.32 -31.90
CA ILE A 849 -27.15 11.33 -31.76
C ILE A 849 -26.79 10.08 -32.61
N PRO A 850 -26.64 8.89 -32.00
CA PRO A 850 -26.35 7.68 -32.76
C PRO A 850 -27.58 7.21 -33.54
N ILE A 851 -27.37 6.79 -34.80
CA ILE A 851 -28.35 6.07 -35.61
C ILE A 851 -27.96 4.59 -35.58
N TYR A 852 -28.62 3.81 -34.75
CA TYR A 852 -28.21 2.45 -34.41
C TYR A 852 -28.96 1.38 -35.19
N LEU A 853 -28.26 0.29 -35.53
CA LEU A 853 -28.86 -0.97 -35.95
C LEU A 853 -28.03 -2.13 -35.41
N GLY A 854 -28.69 -3.03 -34.69
CA GLY A 854 -28.08 -4.20 -34.05
C GLY A 854 -29.14 -5.01 -33.33
N ASN A 855 -28.89 -5.42 -32.09
CA ASN A 855 -29.89 -6.11 -31.26
C ASN A 855 -30.62 -5.12 -30.33
N SER A 856 -31.82 -4.69 -30.71
CA SER A 856 -32.63 -3.69 -29.96
C SER A 856 -32.88 -4.08 -28.50
N THR A 857 -33.11 -5.36 -28.21
CA THR A 857 -33.33 -5.83 -26.84
C THR A 857 -32.07 -5.67 -25.99
N THR A 858 -30.91 -6.10 -26.49
CA THR A 858 -29.65 -6.00 -25.75
C THR A 858 -29.23 -4.56 -25.54
N VAL A 859 -29.26 -3.73 -26.57
CA VAL A 859 -28.79 -2.33 -26.46
C VAL A 859 -29.60 -1.56 -25.41
N SER A 860 -30.90 -1.82 -25.30
CA SER A 860 -31.81 -1.21 -24.31
C SER A 860 -31.60 -1.69 -22.86
N GLN A 861 -30.76 -2.71 -22.63
CA GLN A 861 -30.36 -3.13 -21.28
C GLN A 861 -29.28 -2.21 -20.70
N LEU A 862 -28.42 -1.63 -21.55
CA LEU A 862 -27.33 -0.75 -21.12
C LEU A 862 -27.58 0.72 -21.45
N PHE A 863 -28.08 1.01 -22.65
CA PHE A 863 -28.28 2.38 -23.15
C PHE A 863 -29.75 2.77 -23.11
N ASN A 864 -30.01 4.06 -22.85
CA ASN A 864 -31.34 4.64 -22.82
C ASN A 864 -31.92 4.72 -24.24
N PRO A 865 -33.04 4.04 -24.55
CA PRO A 865 -33.63 4.07 -25.90
C PRO A 865 -34.09 5.46 -26.39
N LYS A 866 -34.14 6.46 -25.51
CA LYS A 866 -34.50 7.84 -25.87
C LYS A 866 -33.31 8.68 -26.33
N SER A 867 -32.08 8.26 -26.10
CA SER A 867 -30.86 9.02 -26.43
C SER A 867 -30.28 8.68 -27.81
N PHE A 868 -30.83 7.67 -28.50
CA PHE A 868 -30.40 7.27 -29.84
C PHE A 868 -31.59 6.84 -30.70
N ILE A 869 -31.39 6.78 -32.02
CA ILE A 869 -32.41 6.34 -32.97
C ILE A 869 -32.16 4.86 -33.29
N ASP A 870 -32.99 3.97 -32.73
CA ASP A 870 -32.93 2.53 -33.01
C ASP A 870 -33.70 2.17 -34.29
N CYS A 871 -32.98 1.91 -35.39
CA CYS A 871 -33.59 1.51 -36.64
C CYS A 871 -34.24 0.11 -36.60
N GLY A 872 -33.96 -0.71 -35.58
CA GLY A 872 -34.60 -2.02 -35.39
C GLY A 872 -36.10 -1.94 -35.08
N HIS A 873 -36.59 -0.77 -34.66
CA HIS A 873 -38.02 -0.53 -34.42
C HIS A 873 -38.81 -0.11 -35.67
N PHE A 874 -38.15 0.06 -36.82
CA PHE A 874 -38.80 0.46 -38.06
C PHE A 874 -38.97 -0.74 -39.00
N SER A 875 -40.11 -0.80 -39.70
CA SER A 875 -40.36 -1.87 -40.69
C SER A 875 -39.39 -1.85 -41.87
N LYS A 876 -38.86 -0.66 -42.23
CA LYS A 876 -37.91 -0.46 -43.32
C LYS A 876 -36.87 0.58 -42.91
N LEU A 877 -35.61 0.37 -43.31
CA LEU A 877 -34.52 1.33 -43.05
C LEU A 877 -34.80 2.72 -43.62
N ARG A 878 -35.51 2.81 -44.76
CA ARG A 878 -35.94 4.09 -45.33
C ARG A 878 -36.88 4.88 -44.42
N ASP A 879 -37.71 4.20 -43.63
CA ASP A 879 -38.59 4.87 -42.66
C ASP A 879 -37.81 5.37 -41.45
N CYS A 880 -36.77 4.63 -41.02
CA CYS A 880 -35.79 5.13 -40.05
C CYS A 880 -35.07 6.38 -40.59
N ALA A 881 -34.58 6.35 -41.83
CA ALA A 881 -33.90 7.51 -42.45
C ALA A 881 -34.80 8.75 -42.51
N LYS A 882 -36.09 8.60 -42.89
CA LYS A 882 -37.07 9.70 -42.83
C LYS A 882 -37.25 10.25 -41.41
N TYR A 883 -37.24 9.37 -40.41
CA TYR A 883 -37.33 9.79 -39.02
C TYR A 883 -36.09 10.59 -38.58
N VAL A 884 -34.88 10.17 -38.98
CA VAL A 884 -33.64 10.94 -38.75
C VAL A 884 -33.76 12.35 -39.34
N VAL A 885 -34.20 12.48 -40.59
CA VAL A 885 -34.41 13.78 -41.23
C VAL A 885 -35.49 14.61 -40.51
N LYS A 886 -36.56 13.97 -40.05
CA LYS A 886 -37.57 14.64 -39.22
C LYS A 886 -36.98 15.20 -37.91
N VAL A 887 -36.12 14.43 -37.23
CA VAL A 887 -35.44 14.90 -36.02
C VAL A 887 -34.47 16.04 -36.36
N HIS A 888 -33.73 15.95 -37.46
CA HIS A 888 -32.84 17.03 -37.93
C HIS A 888 -33.57 18.35 -38.19
N GLN A 889 -34.76 18.28 -38.79
CA GLN A 889 -35.57 19.45 -39.14
C GLN A 889 -36.37 20.03 -37.97
N SER A 890 -36.42 19.36 -36.81
CA SER A 890 -37.09 19.84 -35.60
C SER A 890 -36.07 20.08 -34.49
N PRO A 891 -35.75 21.36 -34.20
CA PRO A 891 -34.88 21.72 -33.07
C PRO A 891 -35.35 21.12 -31.74
N GLU A 892 -36.67 21.01 -31.53
CA GLU A 892 -37.27 20.46 -30.32
C GLU A 892 -36.99 18.96 -30.18
N LEU A 893 -37.22 18.17 -31.24
CA LEU A 893 -36.98 16.72 -31.22
C LEU A 893 -35.48 16.42 -31.10
N TYR A 894 -34.64 17.18 -31.81
CA TYR A 894 -33.18 17.06 -31.71
C TYR A 894 -32.71 17.36 -30.28
N ALA A 895 -33.13 18.49 -29.72
CA ALA A 895 -32.79 18.87 -28.35
C ALA A 895 -33.30 17.83 -27.34
N GLN A 896 -34.53 17.34 -27.49
CA GLN A 896 -35.09 16.34 -26.58
C GLN A 896 -34.21 15.09 -26.49
N MET A 897 -33.80 14.53 -27.63
CA MET A 897 -32.92 13.35 -27.65
C MET A 897 -31.52 13.65 -27.10
N LEU A 898 -30.98 14.84 -27.37
CA LEU A 898 -29.64 15.25 -26.92
C LEU A 898 -29.54 15.48 -25.39
N HIS A 899 -30.66 15.81 -24.75
CA HIS A 899 -30.77 15.98 -23.29
C HIS A 899 -30.99 14.66 -22.55
N GLU A 900 -31.25 13.57 -23.26
CA GLU A 900 -31.38 12.25 -22.64
C GLU A 900 -30.00 11.69 -22.29
N THR A 901 -29.86 11.11 -21.11
CA THR A 901 -28.62 10.48 -20.68
C THR A 901 -28.34 9.23 -21.52
N PRO A 902 -27.10 8.98 -21.98
CA PRO A 902 -26.75 7.80 -22.78
C PRO A 902 -27.05 6.47 -22.07
N ILE A 903 -26.71 6.37 -20.79
CA ILE A 903 -26.92 5.18 -19.96
C ILE A 903 -28.37 5.08 -19.49
N ARG A 904 -28.91 3.86 -19.48
CA ARG A 904 -30.27 3.57 -18.99
C ARG A 904 -30.42 3.82 -17.49
N ASP A 905 -29.56 3.21 -16.68
CA ASP A 905 -29.55 3.37 -15.22
C ASP A 905 -28.17 3.04 -14.62
N VAL A 906 -27.95 3.47 -13.37
CA VAL A 906 -26.67 3.33 -12.65
C VAL A 906 -26.33 1.86 -12.35
N THR A 907 -27.31 0.98 -12.25
CA THR A 907 -27.08 -0.46 -12.01
C THR A 907 -26.45 -1.09 -13.24
N ALA A 908 -27.04 -0.88 -14.41
CA ALA A 908 -26.49 -1.35 -15.69
C ALA A 908 -25.07 -0.81 -15.92
N PHE A 909 -24.83 0.46 -15.58
CA PHE A 909 -23.49 1.06 -15.63
C PHE A 909 -22.50 0.34 -14.70
N ASN A 910 -22.85 0.19 -13.42
CA ASN A 910 -21.99 -0.46 -12.44
C ASN A 910 -21.73 -1.93 -12.75
N GLU A 911 -22.61 -2.61 -13.47
CA GLU A 911 -22.35 -3.98 -13.94
C GLU A 911 -21.38 -3.98 -15.12
N ALA A 912 -21.70 -3.24 -16.19
CA ALA A 912 -20.95 -3.26 -17.44
C ALA A 912 -19.52 -2.70 -17.28
N PHE A 913 -19.33 -1.66 -16.46
CA PHE A 913 -18.07 -0.94 -16.32
C PHE A 913 -17.34 -1.20 -14.99
N SER A 914 -17.73 -2.23 -14.23
CA SER A 914 -17.11 -2.57 -12.93
C SER A 914 -15.63 -2.94 -12.97
N TRP A 915 -15.05 -3.12 -14.16
CA TRP A 915 -13.62 -3.30 -14.29
C TRP A 915 -12.85 -1.98 -14.22
N TYR A 916 -13.49 -0.86 -14.54
CA TYR A 916 -12.81 0.42 -14.71
C TYR A 916 -12.56 1.10 -13.35
N PRO A 917 -11.36 1.67 -13.07
CA PRO A 917 -10.98 2.14 -11.73
C PRO A 917 -11.88 3.21 -11.12
N SER A 918 -12.49 4.05 -11.96
CA SER A 918 -13.37 5.13 -11.50
C SER A 918 -14.77 4.65 -11.08
N VAL A 919 -15.13 3.38 -11.35
CA VAL A 919 -16.44 2.80 -11.07
C VAL A 919 -16.38 2.03 -9.74
N PRO A 920 -17.14 2.42 -8.70
CA PRO A 920 -17.06 1.81 -7.36
C PRO A 920 -17.84 0.49 -7.29
N SER A 921 -17.52 -0.46 -8.17
CA SER A 921 -18.16 -1.77 -8.28
C SER A 921 -17.11 -2.83 -8.55
N GLN A 922 -17.30 -4.05 -8.04
CA GLN A 922 -16.37 -5.18 -8.24
C GLN A 922 -17.04 -6.39 -8.87
N ILE A 923 -18.19 -6.21 -9.53
CA ILE A 923 -19.04 -7.32 -9.98
C ILE A 923 -18.30 -8.24 -10.95
N LEU A 924 -17.63 -7.69 -11.98
CA LEU A 924 -16.87 -8.50 -12.95
C LEU A 924 -15.69 -9.21 -12.29
N ALA A 925 -14.89 -8.49 -11.50
CA ALA A 925 -13.75 -9.07 -10.77
C ALA A 925 -14.20 -10.22 -9.84
N ASN A 926 -15.28 -10.04 -9.10
CA ASN A 926 -15.83 -11.07 -8.20
C ASN A 926 -16.34 -12.30 -8.97
N LYS A 927 -16.95 -12.12 -10.16
CA LYS A 927 -17.36 -13.23 -11.03
C LYS A 927 -16.14 -14.03 -11.49
N ILE A 928 -15.09 -13.36 -11.94
CA ILE A 928 -13.84 -13.99 -12.40
C ILE A 928 -13.13 -14.70 -11.23
N ALA A 929 -13.00 -14.05 -10.07
CA ALA A 929 -12.37 -14.63 -8.88
C ALA A 929 -13.03 -15.95 -8.45
N LYS A 930 -14.38 -16.01 -8.47
CA LYS A 930 -15.13 -17.25 -8.18
C LYS A 930 -14.82 -18.37 -9.17
N LEU A 931 -14.62 -18.03 -10.45
CA LEU A 931 -14.26 -19.03 -11.46
C LEU A 931 -12.82 -19.51 -11.28
N LEU A 932 -11.90 -18.64 -10.86
CA LEU A 932 -10.50 -18.97 -10.60
C LEU A 932 -10.28 -19.82 -9.34
N GLN A 933 -11.11 -19.67 -8.31
CA GLN A 933 -11.05 -20.50 -7.10
C GLN A 933 -11.48 -21.96 -7.32
N ARG A 934 -12.34 -22.20 -8.32
CA ARG A 934 -12.86 -23.54 -8.65
C ARG A 934 -11.91 -24.39 -9.50
N THR A 935 -10.66 -23.96 -9.66
CA THR A 935 -9.63 -24.63 -10.48
C THR A 935 -8.62 -25.44 -9.67
N SER A 936 -8.77 -25.51 -8.34
CA SER A 936 -8.09 -26.53 -7.54
C SER A 936 -8.80 -27.88 -7.75
N PRO A 937 -8.07 -28.95 -8.12
CA PRO A 937 -8.64 -30.26 -8.42
C PRO A 937 -9.42 -30.89 -7.26
#